data_AF-A0A1I8H8P8-F1
#
_entry.id   AF-A0A1I8H8P8-F1
#
_cell.length_a   1.000
_cell.length_b   1.000
_cell.length_c   1.000
_cell.angle_alpha   90.00
_cell.angle_beta   90.00
_cell.angle_gamma   90.00
#
_symmetry.space_group_name_H-M   'P 1'
#
loop_
_entity.id
_entity.type
_entity.pdbx_description
1 polymer ?
#
loop_
_entity_poly.entity_id
_entity_poly.type
_entity_poly.pdbx_seq_one_letter_code
_entity_poly.pdbx_strand_id
1 'polypeptide(L)'
;FHCPWISFPFVIIAIDKKINRSSLAQRLVCQTVHGAGLLALQSGQSPAELRDAITSPGGTTIAGLSELEARGFRAALWQAVMTSAKRSAELGSGINDPVKPVDDKESPQLFADSAASHAMRVGFIGAGRMAQAIAKGFTSKGVVKATDIWASAITEKTLTKVSTELGINVSQSNREVVEHSDILVLSVKPQVMDSVLAEMSDLVDPFKLVVSVAAGVTLDHLQSRLLPDSRVIRLMPNTPILVNAGASVYCVGKAAKPEDGPLIEALFKSVGTCDYLPENLMDAATGLSGSGPAFILEAIDAMSNAGVNLGLPQRKRRARHQRVTKQREVAEHSDILVLSVKPQVMDSVLAELSDLTDPSKLVVSVAAGVTLDHLQSRLLPDSRVIRLMPNTPILANAGASVYCVGKAAKPEDGPLIEALFKSVGTCDYLPENLMDAATGLSGSGPAFILEAIDAMTNAGVHQGLPRPLAMRLATQTVYGTGRLVLESGRHPAELRDAITSPGGTTITGLSELEARGFRTALWQAELGVNVSQSNREVVEHSDILVLSVKPQVMDSVLAELSDLTDPSKLVVSVAAGVTLDHLQSRLLPDSRVIRLMPNTPILANAGASVYCVGKAAKPEDGPLIEALFKSVGTCDYLPENLMDAATGLSGSGPAFILEAIDAMTNAGVHQGLPRPLAMRLATQTVYGTGRLVLESGRHPAELRDAITSPGGTTITGLSELEARGFRTALWQAVNAAANRSAELGAKKPTQ
;
A
#
# COMPACT_ATOMS: atom_id res chain seq x y z
N PHE A 1 17.31 -5.75 22.88
CA PHE A 1 18.51 -5.44 23.70
C PHE A 1 18.13 -4.39 24.75
N HIS A 2 18.82 -4.35 25.90
CA HIS A 2 18.22 -3.87 27.16
C HIS A 2 18.25 -2.33 27.35
N CYS A 3 17.27 -1.65 27.95
CA CYS A 3 16.24 -1.95 28.97
C CYS A 3 16.68 -1.71 30.44
N PRO A 4 15.96 -0.80 31.12
CA PRO A 4 15.36 -1.09 32.42
C PRO A 4 13.83 -0.85 32.43
N TRP A 5 13.11 -1.55 33.32
CA TRP A 5 11.66 -1.42 33.59
C TRP A 5 10.69 -1.80 32.44
N ILE A 6 10.47 -3.10 32.25
CA ILE A 6 9.44 -3.68 31.38
C ILE A 6 8.10 -3.86 32.14
N SER A 7 6.97 -3.80 31.42
CA SER A 7 5.68 -4.38 31.85
C SER A 7 4.93 -5.03 30.67
N PHE A 8 5.59 -6.07 30.11
CA PHE A 8 5.15 -7.26 29.36
C PHE A 8 3.73 -7.36 28.73
N PRO A 9 3.57 -8.17 27.65
CA PRO A 9 4.41 -8.31 26.45
C PRO A 9 3.56 -8.34 25.15
N PHE A 10 4.17 -8.54 23.98
CA PHE A 10 3.47 -8.45 22.69
C PHE A 10 2.74 -9.73 22.21
N VAL A 11 1.82 -9.50 21.26
CA VAL A 11 0.60 -10.28 20.98
C VAL A 11 0.31 -10.35 19.47
N ILE A 12 -0.12 -11.49 18.90
CA ILE A 12 -0.58 -11.60 17.48
C ILE A 12 -1.86 -12.45 17.31
N ILE A 13 -2.89 -11.83 16.72
CA ILE A 13 -4.25 -12.39 16.63
C ILE A 13 -4.99 -12.00 15.33
N ALA A 14 -5.48 -12.99 14.59
CA ALA A 14 -6.34 -12.86 13.41
C ALA A 14 -7.55 -11.92 13.55
N ILE A 15 -8.01 -11.37 12.43
CA ILE A 15 -9.32 -10.73 12.27
C ILE A 15 -9.98 -11.23 10.97
N ASP A 16 -11.24 -11.64 11.08
CA ASP A 16 -12.03 -12.29 10.02
C ASP A 16 -12.34 -11.37 8.82
N LYS A 17 -12.34 -11.90 7.59
CA LYS A 17 -12.57 -11.14 6.35
C LYS A 17 -14.05 -11.09 5.99
N LYS A 18 -14.64 -9.90 6.02
CA LYS A 18 -15.96 -9.64 5.41
C LYS A 18 -15.97 -10.09 3.94
N ILE A 19 -16.93 -10.94 3.57
CA ILE A 19 -17.16 -11.31 2.17
C ILE A 19 -17.64 -10.07 1.39
N ASN A 20 -16.79 -9.58 0.48
CA ASN A 20 -17.05 -8.42 -0.36
C ASN A 20 -18.23 -8.70 -1.32
N ARG A 21 -19.11 -7.72 -1.51
CA ARG A 21 -20.45 -7.85 -2.14
C ARG A 21 -20.50 -7.40 -3.61
N SER A 22 -19.34 -7.13 -4.18
CA SER A 22 -19.14 -6.43 -5.45
C SER A 22 -19.24 -7.32 -6.70
N SER A 23 -19.65 -6.72 -7.83
CA SER A 23 -19.60 -7.36 -9.17
C SER A 23 -18.14 -7.68 -9.57
N LEU A 24 -17.94 -8.46 -10.66
CA LEU A 24 -16.57 -8.69 -11.15
C LEU A 24 -15.92 -7.37 -11.61
N ALA A 25 -16.64 -6.57 -12.39
CA ALA A 25 -16.18 -5.24 -12.80
C ALA A 25 -15.79 -4.37 -11.59
N GLN A 26 -16.63 -4.31 -10.55
CA GLN A 26 -16.33 -3.54 -9.34
C GLN A 26 -15.14 -4.11 -8.56
N ARG A 27 -14.93 -5.45 -8.49
CA ARG A 27 -13.71 -6.01 -7.89
C ARG A 27 -12.46 -5.56 -8.65
N LEU A 28 -12.45 -5.78 -9.97
CA LEU A 28 -11.32 -5.44 -10.83
C LEU A 28 -10.99 -3.94 -10.75
N VAL A 29 -11.99 -3.07 -10.76
CA VAL A 29 -11.81 -1.62 -10.61
C VAL A 29 -11.31 -1.25 -9.22
N CYS A 30 -11.97 -1.66 -8.13
CA CYS A 30 -11.55 -1.30 -6.77
C CYS A 30 -10.13 -1.78 -6.46
N GLN A 31 -9.78 -2.99 -6.92
CA GLN A 31 -8.43 -3.53 -6.82
C GLN A 31 -7.43 -2.72 -7.66
N THR A 32 -7.80 -2.33 -8.88
CA THR A 32 -6.98 -1.45 -9.74
C THR A 32 -6.75 -0.07 -9.13
N VAL A 33 -7.78 0.56 -8.53
CA VAL A 33 -7.64 1.87 -7.86
C VAL A 33 -6.76 1.76 -6.62
N HIS A 34 -6.99 0.73 -5.79
CA HIS A 34 -6.18 0.44 -4.62
C HIS A 34 -4.71 0.20 -4.98
N GLY A 35 -4.47 -0.65 -5.98
CA GLY A 35 -3.13 -1.04 -6.43
C GLY A 35 -2.37 0.04 -7.18
N ALA A 36 -3.04 0.86 -8.01
CA ALA A 36 -2.41 2.03 -8.65
C ALA A 36 -2.02 3.08 -7.60
N GLY A 37 -2.87 3.30 -6.59
CA GLY A 37 -2.53 4.13 -5.44
C GLY A 37 -1.34 3.57 -4.63
N LEU A 38 -1.32 2.26 -4.35
CA LEU A 38 -0.22 1.63 -3.61
C LEU A 38 1.11 1.68 -4.39
N LEU A 39 1.08 1.38 -5.69
CA LEU A 39 2.25 1.47 -6.58
C LEU A 39 2.83 2.89 -6.60
N ALA A 40 1.98 3.91 -6.61
CA ALA A 40 2.40 5.32 -6.54
C ALA A 40 2.83 5.79 -5.13
N LEU A 41 2.51 5.05 -4.05
CA LEU A 41 3.10 5.28 -2.72
C LEU A 41 4.47 4.59 -2.57
N GLN A 42 4.67 3.43 -3.20
CA GLN A 42 5.84 2.58 -3.00
C GLN A 42 7.01 2.86 -3.96
N SER A 43 6.75 3.32 -5.18
CA SER A 43 7.76 3.47 -6.24
C SER A 43 8.65 4.71 -6.13
N GLY A 44 8.25 5.73 -5.37
CA GLY A 44 8.92 7.03 -5.32
C GLY A 44 8.81 7.89 -6.60
N GLN A 45 8.33 7.32 -7.70
CA GLN A 45 8.13 7.99 -9.00
C GLN A 45 6.87 8.86 -9.00
N SER A 46 6.82 9.86 -9.88
CA SER A 46 5.59 10.63 -10.07
C SER A 46 4.49 9.81 -10.78
N PRO A 47 3.20 10.14 -10.59
CA PRO A 47 2.12 9.45 -11.28
C PRO A 47 2.21 9.54 -12.82
N ALA A 48 2.83 10.60 -13.35
CA ALA A 48 3.07 10.76 -14.77
C ALA A 48 4.11 9.74 -15.30
N GLU A 49 5.25 9.61 -14.63
CA GLU A 49 6.29 8.63 -15.00
C GLU A 49 5.76 7.19 -14.92
N LEU A 50 5.02 6.88 -13.85
CA LEU A 50 4.35 5.58 -13.69
C LEU A 50 3.33 5.31 -14.79
N ARG A 51 2.49 6.30 -15.14
CA ARG A 51 1.51 6.20 -16.24
C ARG A 51 2.24 5.89 -17.54
N ASP A 52 3.28 6.65 -17.85
CA ASP A 52 3.99 6.57 -19.13
C ASP A 52 4.74 5.24 -19.27
N ALA A 53 5.33 4.72 -18.18
CA ALA A 53 5.90 3.37 -18.11
C ALA A 53 4.89 2.22 -18.33
N ILE A 54 3.59 2.47 -18.14
CA ILE A 54 2.49 1.52 -18.40
C ILE A 54 1.92 1.71 -19.83
N THR A 55 2.30 2.77 -20.55
CA THR A 55 1.90 2.98 -21.95
C THR A 55 2.83 2.28 -22.94
N SER A 56 2.30 2.04 -24.14
CA SER A 56 3.10 1.63 -25.30
C SER A 56 2.53 2.28 -26.57
N PRO A 57 3.38 2.65 -27.56
CA PRO A 57 2.92 3.27 -28.80
C PRO A 57 1.86 2.43 -29.51
N GLY A 58 0.64 2.97 -29.65
CA GLY A 58 -0.49 2.28 -30.25
C GLY A 58 -1.08 1.11 -29.43
N GLY A 59 -0.73 0.98 -28.14
CA GLY A 59 -1.33 0.00 -27.22
C GLY A 59 -2.75 0.36 -26.76
N THR A 60 -3.33 -0.46 -25.89
CA THR A 60 -4.68 -0.24 -25.33
C THR A 60 -4.73 0.97 -24.39
N THR A 61 -3.72 1.10 -23.53
CA THR A 61 -3.63 2.14 -22.50
C THR A 61 -3.67 3.54 -23.09
N ILE A 62 -2.91 3.79 -24.17
CA ILE A 62 -2.82 5.11 -24.79
C ILE A 62 -4.13 5.51 -25.50
N ALA A 63 -4.86 4.55 -26.09
CA ALA A 63 -6.18 4.82 -26.68
C ALA A 63 -7.19 5.29 -25.63
N GLY A 64 -7.18 4.69 -24.43
CA GLY A 64 -8.00 5.15 -23.31
C GLY A 64 -7.56 6.53 -22.78
N LEU A 65 -6.26 6.79 -22.65
CA LEU A 65 -5.74 8.08 -22.19
C LEU A 65 -6.10 9.24 -23.15
N SER A 66 -6.00 9.04 -24.47
CA SER A 66 -6.42 10.04 -25.46
C SER A 66 -7.91 10.38 -25.34
N GLU A 67 -8.76 9.40 -25.01
CA GLU A 67 -10.20 9.60 -24.83
C GLU A 67 -10.53 10.34 -23.51
N LEU A 68 -9.71 10.18 -22.46
CA LEU A 68 -9.78 11.01 -21.24
C LEU A 68 -9.37 12.45 -21.52
N GLU A 69 -8.31 12.66 -22.29
CA GLU A 69 -7.81 13.99 -22.65
C GLU A 69 -8.80 14.75 -23.54
N ALA A 70 -9.31 14.10 -24.60
CA ALA A 70 -10.34 14.65 -25.49
C ALA A 70 -11.65 15.05 -24.78
N ARG A 71 -11.89 14.52 -23.57
CA ARG A 71 -13.06 14.80 -22.73
C ARG A 71 -12.74 15.67 -21.51
N GLY A 72 -11.53 16.22 -21.42
CA GLY A 72 -11.15 17.16 -20.37
C GLY A 72 -11.08 16.56 -18.97
N PHE A 73 -10.80 15.25 -18.83
CA PHE A 73 -10.76 14.53 -17.55
C PHE A 73 -9.91 15.23 -16.47
N ARG A 74 -8.69 15.68 -16.83
CA ARG A 74 -7.82 16.50 -15.96
C ARG A 74 -8.53 17.77 -15.46
N ALA A 75 -9.21 18.48 -16.37
CA ALA A 75 -9.89 19.73 -16.06
C ALA A 75 -11.14 19.52 -15.18
N ALA A 76 -11.81 18.38 -15.29
CA ALA A 76 -12.91 18.01 -14.39
C ALA A 76 -12.42 17.85 -12.94
N LEU A 77 -11.39 17.01 -12.71
CA LEU A 77 -10.81 16.80 -11.38
C LEU A 77 -10.22 18.09 -10.79
N TRP A 78 -9.53 18.88 -11.61
CA TRP A 78 -9.00 20.18 -11.21
C TRP A 78 -10.12 21.09 -10.68
N GLN A 79 -11.19 21.29 -11.47
CA GLN A 79 -12.26 22.21 -11.11
C GLN A 79 -13.08 21.72 -9.91
N ALA A 80 -13.20 20.40 -9.72
CA ALA A 80 -13.77 19.80 -8.52
C ALA A 80 -12.93 20.12 -7.25
N VAL A 81 -11.60 19.93 -7.30
CA VAL A 81 -10.68 20.26 -6.18
C VAL A 81 -10.72 21.76 -5.88
N MET A 82 -10.61 22.62 -6.90
CA MET A 82 -10.67 24.08 -6.77
C MET A 82 -11.98 24.54 -6.12
N THR A 83 -13.11 24.03 -6.59
CA THR A 83 -14.44 24.41 -6.11
C THR A 83 -14.73 23.88 -4.70
N SER A 84 -14.32 22.66 -4.37
CA SER A 84 -14.39 22.13 -3.00
C SER A 84 -13.51 22.91 -2.03
N ALA A 85 -12.31 23.33 -2.44
CA ALA A 85 -11.42 24.16 -1.63
C ALA A 85 -12.00 25.57 -1.40
N LYS A 86 -12.47 26.24 -2.46
CA LYS A 86 -13.18 27.53 -2.34
C LYS A 86 -14.37 27.44 -1.38
N ARG A 87 -15.17 26.37 -1.50
CA ARG A 87 -16.32 26.12 -0.63
C ARG A 87 -15.93 25.89 0.83
N SER A 88 -14.70 25.43 1.09
CA SER A 88 -14.19 25.26 2.47
C SER A 88 -13.95 26.62 3.13
N ALA A 89 -13.26 27.54 2.43
CA ALA A 89 -13.04 28.91 2.89
C ALA A 89 -14.37 29.67 3.11
N GLU A 90 -15.34 29.52 2.20
CA GLU A 90 -16.71 30.08 2.36
C GLU A 90 -17.41 29.62 3.65
N LEU A 91 -17.14 28.40 4.12
CA LEU A 91 -17.69 27.85 5.36
C LEU A 91 -16.87 28.24 6.61
N GLY A 92 -15.61 28.66 6.43
CA GLY A 92 -14.67 29.05 7.50
C GLY A 92 -14.80 30.49 8.00
N SER A 93 -15.77 31.26 7.50
CA SER A 93 -16.03 32.66 7.88
C SER A 93 -14.90 33.67 7.59
N GLY A 94 -14.14 33.48 6.50
CA GLY A 94 -13.18 34.48 6.01
C GLY A 94 -12.93 34.37 4.50
N ILE A 95 -13.02 35.50 3.79
CA ILE A 95 -12.46 35.62 2.43
C ILE A 95 -10.98 35.96 2.61
N ASN A 96 -10.10 34.97 2.39
CA ASN A 96 -8.66 35.20 2.36
C ASN A 96 -8.24 35.78 0.99
N ASP A 97 -7.33 36.75 1.02
CA ASP A 97 -6.64 37.28 -0.16
C ASP A 97 -5.80 36.18 -0.87
N PRO A 98 -5.45 36.37 -2.15
CA PRO A 98 -4.74 35.37 -2.94
C PRO A 98 -3.42 34.91 -2.31
N VAL A 99 -3.33 33.60 -2.08
CA VAL A 99 -2.21 32.92 -1.41
C VAL A 99 -0.91 33.11 -2.21
N LYS A 100 0.13 33.61 -1.54
CA LYS A 100 1.52 33.53 -2.04
C LYS A 100 2.10 32.14 -1.72
N PRO A 101 3.00 31.60 -2.57
CA PRO A 101 3.76 30.40 -2.22
C PRO A 101 4.49 30.58 -0.89
N VAL A 102 4.36 29.60 0.00
CA VAL A 102 5.11 29.53 1.27
C VAL A 102 6.39 28.75 1.02
N ASP A 103 7.52 29.27 1.52
CA ASP A 103 8.84 28.63 1.42
C ASP A 103 8.89 27.48 2.45
N ASP A 104 9.41 26.29 2.10
CA ASP A 104 9.37 25.07 2.95
C ASP A 104 10.02 25.22 4.36
N LYS A 105 10.70 26.35 4.60
CA LYS A 105 11.47 26.70 5.81
C LYS A 105 10.62 27.07 7.03
N GLU A 106 9.31 27.29 6.88
CA GLU A 106 8.40 27.54 8.02
C GLU A 106 7.90 26.26 8.70
N SER A 107 8.44 25.09 8.32
CA SER A 107 8.30 23.86 9.10
C SER A 107 8.98 24.02 10.48
N PRO A 108 8.27 23.85 11.62
CA PRO A 108 8.91 23.91 12.93
C PRO A 108 9.98 22.81 13.04
N GLN A 109 11.14 23.14 13.63
CA GLN A 109 12.26 22.20 13.72
C GLN A 109 11.86 20.96 14.53
N LEU A 110 11.79 19.82 13.84
CA LEU A 110 11.39 18.52 14.40
C LEU A 110 12.50 17.96 15.29
N PHE A 111 12.53 18.40 16.55
CA PHE A 111 13.36 17.82 17.60
C PHE A 111 12.81 16.46 18.04
N ALA A 112 13.11 15.43 17.26
CA ALA A 112 12.95 14.05 17.70
C ALA A 112 14.01 13.71 18.75
N ASP A 113 13.71 13.96 20.04
CA ASP A 113 14.17 13.16 21.19
C ASP A 113 13.65 13.73 22.55
N SER A 114 12.34 13.59 22.82
CA SER A 114 11.81 13.22 24.16
C SER A 114 10.27 13.31 24.27
N ALA A 115 9.61 12.16 24.44
CA ALA A 115 8.24 12.03 24.95
C ALA A 115 8.09 10.62 25.56
N ALA A 116 8.64 10.38 26.74
CA ALA A 116 7.97 10.56 28.04
C ALA A 116 6.92 9.47 28.33
N SER A 117 7.26 8.56 29.25
CA SER A 117 6.53 7.32 29.59
C SER A 117 5.28 7.54 30.46
N HIS A 118 4.41 8.48 30.09
CA HIS A 118 3.14 8.72 30.79
C HIS A 118 1.99 8.01 30.06
N ALA A 119 1.06 7.41 30.83
CA ALA A 119 -0.18 6.88 30.27
C ALA A 119 -1.06 8.06 29.81
N MET A 120 -1.46 8.04 28.54
CA MET A 120 -2.07 9.18 27.87
C MET A 120 -3.56 8.94 27.63
N ARG A 121 -4.41 9.78 28.21
CA ARG A 121 -5.86 9.62 28.17
C ARG A 121 -6.48 10.49 27.09
N VAL A 122 -7.33 9.91 26.25
CA VAL A 122 -7.89 10.60 25.06
C VAL A 122 -9.42 10.64 25.12
N GLY A 123 -9.97 11.84 25.25
CA GLY A 123 -11.39 12.11 25.30
C GLY A 123 -11.94 12.55 23.95
N PHE A 124 -12.95 11.86 23.43
CA PHE A 124 -13.67 12.24 22.21
C PHE A 124 -14.96 12.97 22.57
N ILE A 125 -14.98 14.29 22.36
CA ILE A 125 -16.21 15.06 22.52
C ILE A 125 -17.07 14.86 21.26
N GLY A 126 -18.15 14.09 21.40
CA GLY A 126 -19.00 13.63 20.31
C GLY A 126 -18.52 12.33 19.65
N ALA A 127 -19.04 11.19 20.11
CA ALA A 127 -18.72 9.84 19.63
C ALA A 127 -19.32 9.51 18.23
N GLY A 128 -19.19 10.42 17.27
CA GLY A 128 -19.64 10.26 15.88
C GLY A 128 -18.81 9.26 15.08
N ARG A 129 -19.11 9.12 13.77
CA ARG A 129 -18.41 8.17 12.89
C ARG A 129 -16.90 8.43 12.79
N MET A 130 -16.47 9.68 12.90
CA MET A 130 -15.05 10.06 12.87
C MET A 130 -14.34 9.68 14.18
N ALA A 131 -14.90 10.06 15.34
CA ALA A 131 -14.41 9.62 16.65
C ALA A 131 -14.33 8.08 16.75
N GLN A 132 -15.37 7.37 16.31
CA GLN A 132 -15.38 5.90 16.25
C GLN A 132 -14.28 5.34 15.35
N ALA A 133 -13.95 6.00 14.23
CA ALA A 133 -12.86 5.58 13.36
C ALA A 133 -11.49 5.78 14.01
N ILE A 134 -11.25 6.95 14.60
CA ILE A 134 -9.98 7.33 15.23
C ILE A 134 -9.73 6.46 16.48
N ALA A 135 -10.69 6.36 17.38
CA ALA A 135 -10.59 5.55 18.60
C ALA A 135 -10.40 4.04 18.28
N LYS A 136 -11.13 3.51 17.29
CA LYS A 136 -10.89 2.15 16.78
C LYS A 136 -9.49 2.00 16.19
N GLY A 137 -9.03 3.00 15.44
CA GLY A 137 -7.69 3.01 14.86
C GLY A 137 -6.61 2.92 15.93
N PHE A 138 -6.59 3.86 16.86
CA PHE A 138 -5.64 3.91 17.99
C PHE A 138 -5.62 2.62 18.81
N THR A 139 -6.80 2.08 19.15
CA THR A 139 -6.91 0.80 19.90
C THR A 139 -6.46 -0.39 19.05
N SER A 140 -6.85 -0.48 17.78
CA SER A 140 -6.42 -1.56 16.87
C SER A 140 -4.92 -1.57 16.57
N LYS A 141 -4.25 -0.44 16.83
CA LYS A 141 -2.81 -0.25 16.68
C LYS A 141 -2.04 -0.27 18.00
N GLY A 142 -2.73 -0.44 19.14
CA GLY A 142 -2.12 -0.47 20.47
C GLY A 142 -1.53 0.87 20.95
N VAL A 143 -1.82 1.97 20.26
CA VAL A 143 -1.22 3.30 20.54
C VAL A 143 -1.89 3.97 21.75
N VAL A 144 -3.18 3.73 21.95
CA VAL A 144 -3.93 4.12 23.15
C VAL A 144 -4.80 2.94 23.58
N LYS A 145 -4.81 2.59 24.86
CA LYS A 145 -5.65 1.49 25.38
C LYS A 145 -7.11 1.92 25.42
N ALA A 146 -8.04 0.98 25.23
CA ALA A 146 -9.46 1.30 25.28
C ALA A 146 -9.91 1.86 26.65
N THR A 147 -9.29 1.39 27.74
CA THR A 147 -9.46 1.88 29.11
C THR A 147 -9.04 3.34 29.31
N ASP A 148 -8.17 3.84 28.43
CA ASP A 148 -7.57 5.17 28.53
C ASP A 148 -8.29 6.14 27.56
N ILE A 149 -9.30 5.65 26.82
CA ILE A 149 -10.16 6.45 25.94
C ILE A 149 -11.52 6.69 26.61
N TRP A 150 -12.01 7.91 26.51
CA TRP A 150 -13.37 8.32 26.88
C TRP A 150 -14.10 8.91 25.67
N ALA A 151 -15.43 8.78 25.60
CA ALA A 151 -16.22 9.40 24.53
C ALA A 151 -17.61 9.85 24.98
N SER A 152 -18.01 11.08 24.62
CA SER A 152 -19.33 11.62 24.96
C SER A 152 -20.35 11.51 23.83
N ALA A 153 -21.63 11.30 24.14
CA ALA A 153 -22.72 11.41 23.16
C ALA A 153 -24.09 11.66 23.82
N ILE A 154 -24.91 12.47 23.15
CA ILE A 154 -26.26 12.87 23.59
C ILE A 154 -27.23 11.68 23.75
N THR A 155 -27.02 10.58 23.01
CA THR A 155 -27.97 9.47 22.95
C THR A 155 -27.37 8.18 23.53
N GLU A 156 -28.06 7.58 24.49
CA GLU A 156 -27.66 6.32 25.12
C GLU A 156 -27.37 5.21 24.09
N LYS A 157 -28.22 5.05 23.07
CA LYS A 157 -28.02 4.11 21.95
C LYS A 157 -26.65 4.24 21.26
N THR A 158 -26.07 5.44 21.23
CA THR A 158 -24.72 5.66 20.69
C THR A 158 -23.65 5.25 21.70
N LEU A 159 -23.82 5.57 22.99
CA LEU A 159 -22.91 5.16 24.06
C LEU A 159 -22.84 3.63 24.17
N THR A 160 -23.99 2.95 24.25
CA THR A 160 -24.07 1.49 24.29
C THR A 160 -23.37 0.87 23.09
N LYS A 161 -23.60 1.38 21.88
CA LYS A 161 -22.93 0.91 20.65
C LYS A 161 -21.41 1.12 20.72
N VAL A 162 -20.97 2.31 21.11
CA VAL A 162 -19.55 2.70 21.12
C VAL A 162 -18.76 1.89 22.16
N SER A 163 -19.29 1.74 23.37
CA SER A 163 -18.69 0.89 24.41
C SER A 163 -18.67 -0.59 23.99
N THR A 164 -19.77 -1.11 23.43
CA THR A 164 -19.82 -2.52 22.97
C THR A 164 -18.88 -2.82 21.80
N GLU A 165 -18.71 -1.89 20.84
CA GLU A 165 -17.88 -2.12 19.65
C GLU A 165 -16.38 -1.84 19.87
N LEU A 166 -16.02 -0.95 20.81
CA LEU A 166 -14.65 -0.46 20.99
C LEU A 166 -14.04 -0.74 22.38
N GLY A 167 -14.85 -1.11 23.37
CA GLY A 167 -14.39 -1.35 24.74
C GLY A 167 -13.96 -0.10 25.51
N ILE A 168 -14.35 1.10 25.05
CA ILE A 168 -13.97 2.38 25.64
C ILE A 168 -14.97 2.87 26.69
N ASN A 169 -14.52 3.78 27.57
CA ASN A 169 -15.38 4.47 28.51
C ASN A 169 -16.30 5.46 27.77
N VAL A 170 -17.53 5.63 28.26
CA VAL A 170 -18.56 6.43 27.60
C VAL A 170 -19.39 7.23 28.62
N SER A 171 -19.78 8.46 28.28
CA SER A 171 -20.63 9.31 29.14
C SER A 171 -21.63 10.16 28.33
N GLN A 172 -22.68 10.64 28.99
CA GLN A 172 -23.56 11.69 28.48
C GLN A 172 -23.04 13.11 28.78
N SER A 173 -22.07 13.25 29.68
CA SER A 173 -21.44 14.52 30.08
C SER A 173 -20.18 14.80 29.25
N ASN A 174 -20.04 16.00 28.66
CA ASN A 174 -18.76 16.38 28.04
C ASN A 174 -17.72 16.71 29.12
N ARG A 175 -18.14 17.30 30.25
CA ARG A 175 -17.27 17.69 31.37
C ARG A 175 -16.55 16.49 32.00
N GLU A 176 -17.24 15.38 32.21
CA GLU A 176 -16.66 14.13 32.74
C GLU A 176 -15.57 13.58 31.82
N VAL A 177 -15.80 13.62 30.49
CA VAL A 177 -14.79 13.23 29.49
C VAL A 177 -13.58 14.16 29.53
N VAL A 178 -13.76 15.45 29.82
CA VAL A 178 -12.66 16.42 29.95
C VAL A 178 -11.84 16.21 31.23
N GLU A 179 -12.49 15.95 32.36
CA GLU A 179 -11.84 15.64 33.64
C GLU A 179 -10.98 14.37 33.54
N HIS A 180 -11.48 13.33 32.86
CA HIS A 180 -10.77 12.07 32.69
C HIS A 180 -9.71 12.04 31.58
N SER A 181 -9.50 13.12 30.82
CA SER A 181 -8.62 13.11 29.63
C SER A 181 -7.49 14.15 29.65
N ASP A 182 -6.42 13.84 28.91
CA ASP A 182 -5.25 14.68 28.67
C ASP A 182 -5.28 15.29 27.25
N ILE A 183 -5.82 14.56 26.26
CA ILE A 183 -6.09 15.06 24.90
C ILE A 183 -7.59 15.05 24.65
N LEU A 184 -8.13 16.14 24.08
CA LEU A 184 -9.56 16.36 23.86
C LEU A 184 -9.88 16.49 22.36
N VAL A 185 -10.31 15.40 21.72
CA VAL A 185 -10.61 15.35 20.28
C VAL A 185 -12.05 15.80 20.02
N LEU A 186 -12.23 17.07 19.63
CA LEU A 186 -13.54 17.66 19.35
C LEU A 186 -14.07 17.15 18.01
N SER A 187 -15.00 16.21 18.08
CA SER A 187 -15.56 15.43 16.97
C SER A 187 -17.04 15.74 16.67
N VAL A 188 -17.49 16.91 17.12
CA VAL A 188 -18.86 17.43 16.91
C VAL A 188 -19.00 18.14 15.55
N LYS A 189 -20.25 18.41 15.15
CA LYS A 189 -20.53 19.26 13.98
C LYS A 189 -20.19 20.72 14.29
N PRO A 190 -19.75 21.55 13.32
CA PRO A 190 -19.41 22.95 13.54
C PRO A 190 -20.53 23.77 14.20
N GLN A 191 -21.81 23.50 13.87
CA GLN A 191 -22.97 24.19 14.44
C GLN A 191 -23.20 23.93 15.94
N VAL A 192 -22.43 23.01 16.55
CA VAL A 192 -22.50 22.64 17.97
C VAL A 192 -21.20 23.04 18.70
N MET A 193 -20.23 23.63 17.99
CA MET A 193 -18.90 23.91 18.54
C MET A 193 -18.94 24.97 19.64
N ASP A 194 -19.50 26.16 19.40
CA ASP A 194 -19.56 27.24 20.41
C ASP A 194 -20.20 26.75 21.74
N SER A 195 -21.26 25.93 21.66
CA SER A 195 -21.92 25.35 22.84
C SER A 195 -21.06 24.34 23.60
N VAL A 196 -20.23 23.56 22.89
CA VAL A 196 -19.30 22.59 23.49
C VAL A 196 -18.11 23.31 24.14
N LEU A 197 -17.55 24.31 23.46
CA LEU A 197 -16.48 25.14 24.00
C LEU A 197 -16.94 25.82 25.29
N ALA A 198 -18.14 26.41 25.30
CA ALA A 198 -18.73 27.02 26.49
C ALA A 198 -19.00 26.03 27.64
N GLU A 199 -19.38 24.78 27.35
CA GLU A 199 -19.61 23.76 28.39
C GLU A 199 -18.31 23.30 29.09
N MET A 200 -17.17 23.36 28.39
CA MET A 200 -15.90 22.80 28.87
C MET A 200 -14.79 23.81 29.18
N SER A 201 -14.92 25.09 28.79
CA SER A 201 -13.81 26.05 28.78
C SER A 201 -13.12 26.26 30.14
N ASP A 202 -13.85 26.12 31.25
CA ASP A 202 -13.33 26.22 32.62
C ASP A 202 -12.56 24.97 33.10
N LEU A 203 -12.66 23.86 32.37
CA LEU A 203 -11.97 22.59 32.64
C LEU A 203 -10.75 22.34 31.71
N VAL A 204 -10.49 23.22 30.74
CA VAL A 204 -9.33 23.10 29.83
C VAL A 204 -8.11 23.79 30.42
N ASP A 205 -7.46 23.11 31.36
CA ASP A 205 -6.20 23.53 31.95
C ASP A 205 -5.01 23.47 30.93
N PRO A 206 -3.88 24.18 31.17
CA PRO A 206 -2.72 24.19 30.25
C PRO A 206 -1.96 22.86 30.09
N PHE A 207 -2.28 21.83 30.87
CA PHE A 207 -1.74 20.47 30.70
C PHE A 207 -2.56 19.64 29.71
N LYS A 208 -3.83 20.00 29.45
CA LYS A 208 -4.65 19.41 28.39
C LYS A 208 -4.28 19.95 27.00
N LEU A 209 -4.55 19.15 25.97
CA LEU A 209 -4.40 19.50 24.55
C LEU A 209 -5.73 19.31 23.81
N VAL A 210 -6.30 20.39 23.27
CA VAL A 210 -7.53 20.35 22.47
C VAL A 210 -7.20 20.08 21.00
N VAL A 211 -7.87 19.12 20.36
CA VAL A 211 -7.68 18.76 18.95
C VAL A 211 -9.03 18.81 18.24
N SER A 212 -9.27 19.81 17.41
CA SER A 212 -10.51 19.88 16.61
C SER A 212 -10.38 19.07 15.34
N VAL A 213 -11.34 18.17 15.08
CA VAL A 213 -11.55 17.54 13.75
C VAL A 213 -12.82 18.06 13.05
N ALA A 214 -13.36 19.19 13.50
CA ALA A 214 -14.55 19.81 12.92
C ALA A 214 -14.18 20.66 11.68
N ALA A 215 -14.72 20.28 10.51
CA ALA A 215 -14.47 20.98 9.25
C ALA A 215 -14.94 22.44 9.29
N GLY A 216 -14.10 23.36 8.78
CA GLY A 216 -14.39 24.81 8.75
C GLY A 216 -14.22 25.56 10.08
N VAL A 217 -13.89 24.88 11.19
CA VAL A 217 -13.61 25.57 12.47
C VAL A 217 -12.13 25.95 12.55
N THR A 218 -11.83 27.26 12.67
CA THR A 218 -10.46 27.80 12.69
C THR A 218 -9.81 27.77 14.07
N LEU A 219 -8.48 27.85 14.13
CA LEU A 219 -7.73 27.99 15.39
C LEU A 219 -8.16 29.25 16.16
N ASP A 220 -8.30 30.40 15.47
CA ASP A 220 -8.75 31.64 16.11
C ASP A 220 -10.20 31.57 16.63
N HIS A 221 -11.09 30.81 15.97
CA HIS A 221 -12.41 30.51 16.54
C HIS A 221 -12.27 29.66 17.80
N LEU A 222 -11.51 28.56 17.78
CA LEU A 222 -11.33 27.68 18.95
C LEU A 222 -10.71 28.42 20.13
N GLN A 223 -9.59 29.12 19.90
CA GLN A 223 -8.84 29.81 20.94
C GLN A 223 -9.62 30.98 21.56
N SER A 224 -10.49 31.66 20.81
CA SER A 224 -11.30 32.78 21.34
C SER A 224 -12.50 32.36 22.20
N ARG A 225 -12.74 31.05 22.41
CA ARG A 225 -13.70 30.52 23.41
C ARG A 225 -13.07 29.58 24.42
N LEU A 226 -11.74 29.56 24.51
CA LEU A 226 -10.97 28.82 25.50
C LEU A 226 -10.16 29.78 26.36
N LEU A 227 -9.44 29.28 27.36
CA LEU A 227 -8.54 30.10 28.17
C LEU A 227 -7.32 30.53 27.32
N PRO A 228 -6.69 31.68 27.58
CA PRO A 228 -5.61 32.21 26.73
C PRO A 228 -4.44 31.25 26.49
N ASP A 229 -4.10 30.44 27.51
CA ASP A 229 -3.01 29.47 27.50
C ASP A 229 -3.45 28.04 27.10
N SER A 230 -4.69 27.84 26.65
CA SER A 230 -5.18 26.53 26.20
C SER A 230 -4.47 26.09 24.91
N ARG A 231 -3.81 24.93 24.95
CA ARG A 231 -3.17 24.33 23.77
C ARG A 231 -4.22 23.80 22.81
N VAL A 232 -4.16 24.22 21.56
CA VAL A 232 -5.12 23.85 20.50
C VAL A 232 -4.38 23.38 19.26
N ILE A 233 -4.88 22.32 18.64
CA ILE A 233 -4.53 21.87 17.29
C ILE A 233 -5.82 21.78 16.46
N ARG A 234 -5.76 22.21 15.19
CA ARG A 234 -6.81 21.99 14.18
C ARG A 234 -6.30 20.92 13.22
N LEU A 235 -7.06 19.84 13.10
CA LEU A 235 -6.70 18.62 12.37
C LEU A 235 -7.79 18.29 11.35
N MET A 236 -7.40 17.92 10.14
CA MET A 236 -8.30 17.53 9.06
C MET A 236 -8.02 16.09 8.61
N PRO A 237 -8.71 15.08 9.16
CA PRO A 237 -8.67 13.71 8.65
C PRO A 237 -9.66 13.51 7.48
N ASN A 238 -9.40 12.52 6.63
CA ASN A 238 -10.35 12.09 5.58
C ASN A 238 -10.95 10.69 5.81
N THR A 239 -11.97 10.32 5.05
CA THR A 239 -12.82 9.14 5.35
C THR A 239 -12.11 7.77 5.25
N PRO A 240 -11.10 7.54 4.39
CA PRO A 240 -10.24 6.35 4.43
C PRO A 240 -9.58 6.01 5.80
N ILE A 241 -9.59 6.92 6.77
CA ILE A 241 -9.24 6.62 8.17
C ILE A 241 -10.07 5.46 8.77
N LEU A 242 -11.28 5.20 8.25
CA LEU A 242 -12.14 4.05 8.61
C LEU A 242 -11.50 2.67 8.36
N VAL A 243 -10.45 2.61 7.53
CA VAL A 243 -9.68 1.39 7.19
C VAL A 243 -8.19 1.56 7.50
N ASN A 244 -7.85 2.47 8.43
CA ASN A 244 -6.48 2.82 8.79
C ASN A 244 -5.61 3.19 7.56
N ALA A 245 -6.20 3.93 6.61
CA ALA A 245 -5.56 4.42 5.39
C ALA A 245 -5.90 5.90 5.11
N GLY A 246 -6.15 6.69 6.16
CA GLY A 246 -6.46 8.11 6.04
C GLY A 246 -5.33 8.94 5.43
N ALA A 247 -5.65 10.15 5.02
CA ALA A 247 -4.71 11.24 4.81
C ALA A 247 -5.15 12.42 5.68
N SER A 248 -4.28 12.88 6.57
CA SER A 248 -4.58 13.90 7.57
C SER A 248 -3.57 15.06 7.50
N VAL A 249 -4.03 16.28 7.79
CA VAL A 249 -3.14 17.45 7.96
C VAL A 249 -3.48 18.23 9.23
N TYR A 250 -2.48 18.84 9.88
CA TYR A 250 -2.68 19.61 11.13
C TYR A 250 -1.97 20.96 11.14
N CYS A 251 -2.58 21.92 11.83
CA CYS A 251 -1.98 23.20 12.23
C CYS A 251 -2.05 23.38 13.75
N VAL A 252 -1.05 24.09 14.30
CA VAL A 252 -0.87 24.33 15.74
C VAL A 252 -1.33 25.74 16.13
N GLY A 253 -2.06 25.85 17.24
CA GLY A 253 -2.53 27.11 17.82
C GLY A 253 -1.44 27.86 18.59
N LYS A 254 -1.70 29.14 18.89
CA LYS A 254 -0.69 30.09 19.41
C LYS A 254 -0.08 29.71 20.77
N ALA A 255 -0.78 28.89 21.56
CA ALA A 255 -0.33 28.37 22.86
C ALA A 255 0.06 26.87 22.83
N ALA A 256 0.09 26.23 21.65
CA ALA A 256 0.57 24.85 21.51
C ALA A 256 2.07 24.76 21.83
N LYS A 257 2.46 23.67 22.50
CA LYS A 257 3.86 23.40 22.87
C LYS A 257 4.61 22.73 21.71
N PRO A 258 5.96 22.79 21.65
CA PRO A 258 6.75 22.16 20.60
C PRO A 258 6.47 20.66 20.42
N GLU A 259 6.16 19.95 21.50
CA GLU A 259 5.83 18.52 21.50
C GLU A 259 4.40 18.20 20.99
N ASP A 260 3.47 19.16 20.98
CA ASP A 260 2.04 18.90 20.69
C ASP A 260 1.82 18.49 19.23
N GLY A 261 2.50 19.15 18.28
CA GLY A 261 2.44 18.81 16.85
C GLY A 261 2.95 17.40 16.56
N PRO A 262 4.22 17.08 16.88
CA PRO A 262 4.80 15.74 16.73
C PRO A 262 3.98 14.64 17.43
N LEU A 263 3.36 14.93 18.57
CA LEU A 263 2.47 14.00 19.27
C LEU A 263 1.22 13.67 18.44
N ILE A 264 0.48 14.67 17.96
CA ILE A 264 -0.70 14.43 17.11
C ILE A 264 -0.30 13.79 15.77
N GLU A 265 0.85 14.15 15.23
CA GLU A 265 1.40 13.51 14.03
C GLU A 265 1.67 12.02 14.25
N ALA A 266 2.31 11.63 15.35
CA ALA A 266 2.58 10.24 15.72
C ALA A 266 1.29 9.44 15.97
N LEU A 267 0.32 10.02 16.68
CA LEU A 267 -0.99 9.40 16.91
C LEU A 267 -1.70 9.11 15.57
N PHE A 268 -1.78 10.11 14.67
CA PHE A 268 -2.53 9.96 13.41
C PHE A 268 -1.77 9.18 12.32
N LYS A 269 -0.43 9.09 12.38
CA LYS A 269 0.36 8.16 11.56
C LYS A 269 0.02 6.68 11.82
N SER A 270 -0.65 6.34 12.93
CA SER A 270 -1.16 4.97 13.15
C SER A 270 -2.38 4.61 12.29
N VAL A 271 -3.12 5.61 11.78
CA VAL A 271 -4.41 5.46 11.06
C VAL A 271 -4.40 5.98 9.63
N GLY A 272 -3.25 6.42 9.13
CA GLY A 272 -3.08 7.02 7.81
C GLY A 272 -1.76 7.77 7.69
N THR A 273 -1.66 8.72 6.76
CA THR A 273 -0.66 9.79 6.87
C THR A 273 -1.15 10.90 7.79
N CYS A 274 -0.22 11.59 8.45
CA CYS A 274 -0.44 12.86 9.11
C CYS A 274 0.77 13.76 8.82
N ASP A 275 0.50 14.98 8.37
CA ASP A 275 1.50 15.96 7.93
C ASP A 275 1.17 17.35 8.52
N TYR A 276 2.18 18.14 8.91
CA TYR A 276 1.98 19.55 9.26
C TYR A 276 1.58 20.36 8.02
N LEU A 277 0.68 21.34 8.21
CA LEU A 277 0.26 22.27 7.17
C LEU A 277 -0.12 23.64 7.79
N PRO A 278 0.38 24.78 7.28
CA PRO A 278 -0.10 26.11 7.67
C PRO A 278 -1.62 26.27 7.52
N GLU A 279 -2.28 26.96 8.47
CA GLU A 279 -3.75 26.97 8.55
C GLU A 279 -4.42 27.54 7.29
N ASN A 280 -3.80 28.53 6.65
CA ASN A 280 -4.28 29.15 5.41
C ASN A 280 -4.32 28.19 4.20
N LEU A 281 -3.69 27.02 4.29
CA LEU A 281 -3.71 25.98 3.25
C LEU A 281 -4.66 24.81 3.59
N MET A 282 -5.29 24.79 4.78
CA MET A 282 -6.19 23.71 5.20
C MET A 282 -7.40 23.54 4.27
N ASP A 283 -7.85 24.62 3.62
CA ASP A 283 -8.95 24.58 2.65
C ASP A 283 -8.51 23.94 1.32
N ALA A 284 -7.25 24.12 0.90
CA ALA A 284 -6.65 23.42 -0.24
C ALA A 284 -6.58 21.90 0.03
N ALA A 285 -6.10 21.52 1.22
CA ALA A 285 -6.11 20.12 1.66
C ALA A 285 -7.53 19.56 1.80
N THR A 286 -8.53 20.38 2.17
CA THR A 286 -9.93 19.96 2.23
C THR A 286 -10.48 19.64 0.84
N GLY A 287 -10.22 20.48 -0.17
CA GLY A 287 -10.61 20.19 -1.56
C GLY A 287 -9.90 18.96 -2.14
N LEU A 288 -8.62 18.79 -1.83
CA LEU A 288 -7.78 17.71 -2.36
C LEU A 288 -8.03 16.35 -1.69
N SER A 289 -7.95 16.30 -0.35
CA SER A 289 -7.94 15.08 0.47
C SER A 289 -9.25 14.87 1.24
N GLY A 290 -9.92 15.95 1.67
CA GLY A 290 -11.22 15.86 2.36
C GLY A 290 -12.34 15.42 1.42
N SER A 291 -12.48 16.07 0.27
CA SER A 291 -13.47 15.77 -0.76
C SER A 291 -13.01 14.72 -1.79
N GLY A 292 -11.69 14.58 -2.00
CA GLY A 292 -11.09 13.63 -2.95
C GLY A 292 -11.62 12.18 -2.90
N PRO A 293 -11.88 11.56 -1.73
CA PRO A 293 -12.46 10.22 -1.66
C PRO A 293 -13.79 10.08 -2.42
N ALA A 294 -14.62 11.13 -2.46
CA ALA A 294 -15.86 11.10 -3.23
C ALA A 294 -15.61 11.11 -4.75
N PHE A 295 -14.61 11.86 -5.23
CA PHE A 295 -14.22 11.91 -6.64
C PHE A 295 -13.70 10.55 -7.12
N ILE A 296 -12.95 9.84 -6.26
CA ILE A 296 -12.42 8.51 -6.57
C ILE A 296 -13.49 7.42 -6.49
N LEU A 297 -14.48 7.54 -5.59
CA LEU A 297 -15.66 6.67 -5.59
C LEU A 297 -16.52 6.87 -6.86
N GLU A 298 -16.59 8.09 -7.37
CA GLU A 298 -17.23 8.41 -8.66
C GLU A 298 -16.51 7.75 -9.83
N ALA A 299 -15.16 7.76 -9.81
CA ALA A 299 -14.35 7.08 -10.82
C ALA A 299 -14.54 5.55 -10.79
N ILE A 300 -14.58 4.97 -9.58
CA ILE A 300 -14.85 3.55 -9.36
C ILE A 300 -16.23 3.16 -9.92
N ASP A 301 -17.26 3.97 -9.67
CA ASP A 301 -18.63 3.73 -10.17
C ASP A 301 -18.68 3.80 -11.71
N ALA A 302 -18.11 4.86 -12.31
CA ALA A 302 -18.07 5.05 -13.75
C ALA A 302 -17.36 3.91 -14.50
N MET A 303 -16.16 3.52 -14.06
CA MET A 303 -15.42 2.40 -14.64
C MET A 303 -16.18 1.07 -14.44
N SER A 304 -16.74 0.82 -13.25
CA SER A 304 -17.51 -0.41 -12.98
C SER A 304 -18.71 -0.55 -13.91
N ASN A 305 -19.41 0.56 -14.20
CA ASN A 305 -20.54 0.59 -15.12
C ASN A 305 -20.10 0.38 -16.59
N ALA A 306 -18.92 0.86 -16.98
CA ALA A 306 -18.34 0.56 -18.29
C ALA A 306 -18.02 -0.93 -18.45
N GLY A 307 -17.37 -1.55 -17.46
CA GLY A 307 -17.11 -2.98 -17.44
C GLY A 307 -18.38 -3.84 -17.52
N VAL A 308 -19.46 -3.43 -16.83
CA VAL A 308 -20.78 -4.09 -16.93
C VAL A 308 -21.39 -3.90 -18.32
N ASN A 309 -21.25 -2.73 -18.94
CA ASN A 309 -21.74 -2.47 -20.31
C ASN A 309 -21.01 -3.33 -21.36
N LEU A 310 -19.72 -3.56 -21.17
CA LEU A 310 -18.90 -4.50 -21.95
C LEU A 310 -19.16 -5.98 -21.60
N GLY A 311 -20.17 -6.30 -20.78
CA GLY A 311 -20.65 -7.66 -20.54
C GLY A 311 -20.12 -8.36 -19.29
N LEU A 312 -19.35 -7.70 -18.41
CA LEU A 312 -18.83 -8.34 -17.19
C LEU A 312 -19.95 -8.65 -16.17
N PRO A 313 -19.96 -9.85 -15.54
CA PRO A 313 -21.11 -10.37 -14.80
C PRO A 313 -21.34 -9.78 -13.40
N GLN A 314 -22.62 -9.79 -13.00
CA GLN A 314 -23.12 -9.47 -11.65
C GLN A 314 -23.55 -10.75 -10.89
N ARG A 315 -23.47 -10.77 -9.54
CA ARG A 315 -23.60 -12.00 -8.70
C ARG A 315 -24.72 -11.92 -7.64
N LYS A 316 -25.16 -13.08 -7.09
CA LYS A 316 -26.21 -13.23 -6.03
C LYS A 316 -25.59 -13.85 -4.71
N ARG A 317 -26.38 -14.08 -3.62
CA ARG A 317 -26.07 -13.74 -2.18
C ARG A 317 -26.10 -14.90 -1.09
N ARG A 318 -25.21 -14.94 -0.03
CA ARG A 318 -25.28 -15.63 1.36
C ARG A 318 -23.97 -15.45 2.28
N ALA A 319 -23.91 -15.69 3.65
CA ALA A 319 -22.71 -15.42 4.60
C ALA A 319 -22.73 -15.87 6.16
N ARG A 320 -21.57 -15.96 6.97
CA ARG A 320 -21.33 -15.91 8.52
C ARG A 320 -19.81 -16.05 9.09
N HIS A 321 -19.40 -15.93 10.44
CA HIS A 321 -17.99 -15.61 11.08
C HIS A 321 -17.55 -15.99 12.61
N GLN A 322 -16.21 -16.01 13.12
CA GLN A 322 -15.63 -15.94 14.60
C GLN A 322 -14.01 -15.98 14.99
N ARG A 323 -13.46 -16.05 16.29
CA ARG A 323 -11.99 -15.77 16.84
C ARG A 323 -11.45 -16.22 18.32
N VAL A 324 -10.10 -16.44 18.71
CA VAL A 324 -9.43 -16.56 20.14
C VAL A 324 -7.80 -16.55 20.37
N THR A 325 -7.13 -16.62 21.61
CA THR A 325 -5.69 -16.12 22.09
C THR A 325 -4.95 -16.63 23.49
N LYS A 326 -3.64 -16.35 23.94
CA LYS A 326 -3.03 -16.52 25.41
C LYS A 326 -1.38 -16.73 25.96
N GLN A 327 -0.56 -17.67 26.84
CA GLN A 327 0.60 -18.91 26.89
C GLN A 327 0.39 -20.46 27.17
N ARG A 328 0.98 -21.15 28.17
CA ARG A 328 0.82 -21.02 29.61
C ARG A 328 0.55 -19.58 29.93
N GLU A 329 1.48 -18.75 30.37
CA GLU A 329 1.08 -17.38 30.76
C GLU A 329 1.35 -16.21 29.71
N VAL A 330 1.43 -16.52 28.39
CA VAL A 330 1.99 -15.80 27.15
C VAL A 330 1.81 -16.12 25.53
N ALA A 331 1.17 -16.96 24.59
CA ALA A 331 0.27 -18.16 24.07
C ALA A 331 -1.30 -18.79 24.44
N GLU A 332 -1.82 -19.46 25.58
CA GLU A 332 -2.97 -19.34 26.71
C GLU A 332 -3.31 -18.12 27.80
N HIS A 333 -2.45 -17.39 28.61
CA HIS A 333 -2.62 -16.00 29.23
C HIS A 333 -1.99 -14.62 28.67
N SER A 334 -0.92 -14.44 27.81
CA SER A 334 -0.56 -13.17 27.00
C SER A 334 -0.61 -13.13 25.40
N ASP A 335 0.44 -13.42 24.54
CA ASP A 335 0.30 -14.08 23.16
C ASP A 335 1.55 -14.61 22.32
N ILE A 336 2.61 -13.86 21.91
CA ILE A 336 3.69 -14.32 20.94
C ILE A 336 4.90 -15.05 21.59
N LEU A 337 5.54 -15.99 20.88
CA LEU A 337 6.81 -16.68 21.24
C LEU A 337 7.94 -16.51 20.20
N VAL A 338 8.92 -15.63 20.42
CA VAL A 338 10.09 -15.50 19.52
C VAL A 338 11.25 -16.41 19.95
N LEU A 339 11.65 -17.36 19.10
CA LEU A 339 12.69 -18.35 19.34
C LEU A 339 14.02 -17.94 18.67
N SER A 340 14.94 -17.39 19.47
CA SER A 340 16.26 -16.92 19.04
C SER A 340 17.39 -17.77 19.64
N VAL A 341 17.38 -19.08 19.35
CA VAL A 341 18.38 -20.04 19.85
C VAL A 341 19.23 -20.62 18.71
N LYS A 342 20.41 -21.17 19.05
CA LYS A 342 21.23 -21.91 18.07
C LYS A 342 20.52 -23.21 17.64
N PRO A 343 20.63 -23.65 16.38
CA PRO A 343 19.92 -24.84 15.89
C PRO A 343 20.13 -26.11 16.73
N GLN A 344 21.33 -26.30 17.29
CA GLN A 344 21.68 -27.46 18.14
C GLN A 344 20.94 -27.50 19.49
N VAL A 345 20.16 -26.47 19.82
CA VAL A 345 19.44 -26.33 21.11
C VAL A 345 17.92 -26.15 20.89
N MET A 346 17.44 -26.28 19.65
CA MET A 346 16.04 -26.06 19.31
C MET A 346 15.12 -27.16 19.88
N ASP A 347 15.45 -28.44 19.67
CA ASP A 347 14.64 -29.58 20.13
C ASP A 347 14.25 -29.51 21.63
N SER A 348 15.18 -29.09 22.50
CA SER A 348 14.93 -28.99 23.95
C SER A 348 13.94 -27.87 24.32
N VAL A 349 13.93 -26.77 23.57
CA VAL A 349 13.00 -25.64 23.81
C VAL A 349 11.61 -25.96 23.28
N LEU A 350 11.53 -26.65 22.13
CA LEU A 350 10.25 -27.10 21.58
C LEU A 350 9.60 -28.15 22.50
N ALA A 351 10.36 -29.07 23.09
CA ALA A 351 9.84 -30.05 24.03
C ALA A 351 9.12 -29.40 25.24
N GLU A 352 9.72 -28.36 25.84
CA GLU A 352 9.19 -27.64 27.00
C GLU A 352 7.94 -26.78 26.71
N LEU A 353 7.77 -26.35 25.45
CA LEU A 353 6.63 -25.53 24.98
C LEU A 353 5.66 -26.29 24.05
N SER A 354 5.85 -27.59 23.84
CA SER A 354 5.12 -28.36 22.84
C SER A 354 3.61 -28.38 23.11
N ASP A 355 3.20 -28.90 24.26
CA ASP A 355 1.82 -28.99 24.76
C ASP A 355 1.15 -27.61 25.03
N LEU A 356 1.90 -26.54 24.78
CA LEU A 356 1.49 -25.16 24.88
C LEU A 356 1.30 -24.46 23.56
N THR A 357 1.66 -25.04 22.42
CA THR A 357 1.59 -24.32 21.13
C THR A 357 0.28 -24.56 20.37
N ASP A 358 -0.85 -24.59 21.08
CA ASP A 358 -2.19 -24.65 20.46
C ASP A 358 -2.43 -23.47 19.47
N PRO A 359 -3.37 -23.60 18.51
CA PRO A 359 -3.57 -22.63 17.41
C PRO A 359 -4.00 -21.21 17.83
N SER A 360 -4.11 -20.85 19.10
CA SER A 360 -4.22 -19.45 19.53
C SER A 360 -2.92 -18.62 19.31
N LYS A 361 -1.79 -19.23 18.91
CA LYS A 361 -0.44 -18.80 19.32
C LYS A 361 0.58 -18.71 18.20
N LEU A 362 1.30 -17.59 18.05
CA LEU A 362 2.40 -17.52 17.07
C LEU A 362 3.78 -17.78 17.71
N VAL A 363 4.46 -18.81 17.20
CA VAL A 363 5.90 -19.05 17.39
C VAL A 363 6.69 -18.38 16.23
N VAL A 364 7.85 -17.78 16.50
CA VAL A 364 8.65 -17.03 15.51
C VAL A 364 10.12 -17.41 15.66
N SER A 365 10.61 -18.36 14.86
CA SER A 365 12.03 -18.76 14.85
C SER A 365 12.89 -17.77 14.06
N VAL A 366 14.05 -17.41 14.59
CA VAL A 366 15.14 -16.75 13.83
C VAL A 366 16.39 -17.63 13.68
N ALA A 367 16.24 -18.94 13.91
CA ALA A 367 17.34 -19.88 13.82
C ALA A 367 17.59 -20.30 12.36
N ALA A 368 18.75 -19.90 11.81
CA ALA A 368 19.17 -20.27 10.46
C ALA A 368 19.23 -21.80 10.28
N GLY A 369 18.75 -22.29 9.13
CA GLY A 369 18.69 -23.72 8.81
C GLY A 369 17.60 -24.53 9.52
N VAL A 370 16.77 -23.91 10.38
CA VAL A 370 15.66 -24.58 11.06
C VAL A 370 14.36 -24.35 10.28
N THR A 371 13.87 -25.37 9.57
CA THR A 371 12.66 -25.29 8.74
C THR A 371 11.37 -25.31 9.55
N LEU A 372 10.27 -24.84 8.94
CA LEU A 372 8.94 -24.91 9.57
C LEU A 372 8.52 -26.36 9.82
N ASP A 373 8.84 -27.31 8.94
CA ASP A 373 8.52 -28.73 9.17
C ASP A 373 9.33 -29.34 10.34
N HIS A 374 10.58 -28.94 10.57
CA HIS A 374 11.30 -29.33 11.78
C HIS A 374 10.61 -28.79 13.04
N LEU A 375 10.25 -27.50 13.05
CA LEU A 375 9.54 -26.85 14.16
C LEU A 375 8.18 -27.52 14.43
N GLN A 376 7.37 -27.72 13.39
CA GLN A 376 6.04 -28.32 13.51
C GLN A 376 6.07 -29.80 13.90
N SER A 377 7.15 -30.55 13.61
CA SER A 377 7.31 -31.95 14.03
C SER A 377 7.51 -32.16 15.54
N ARG A 378 7.75 -31.08 16.30
CA ARG A 378 8.03 -31.10 17.75
C ARG A 378 7.00 -30.33 18.59
N LEU A 379 6.05 -29.68 17.95
CA LEU A 379 5.00 -28.88 18.58
C LEU A 379 3.65 -29.60 18.45
N LEU A 380 2.56 -28.96 18.87
CA LEU A 380 1.22 -29.50 18.62
C LEU A 380 0.91 -29.49 17.10
N PRO A 381 0.04 -30.38 16.58
CA PRO A 381 -0.22 -30.48 15.14
C PRO A 381 -0.68 -29.18 14.48
N ASP A 382 -1.38 -28.33 15.24
CA ASP A 382 -2.03 -27.09 14.78
C ASP A 382 -1.27 -25.81 15.16
N SER A 383 0.02 -25.88 15.51
CA SER A 383 0.81 -24.72 15.96
C SER A 383 1.11 -23.69 14.85
N ARG A 384 0.81 -22.40 15.09
CA ARG A 384 1.24 -21.32 14.19
C ARG A 384 2.74 -21.08 14.39
N VAL A 385 3.50 -21.13 13.31
CA VAL A 385 4.95 -20.90 13.33
C VAL A 385 5.34 -19.96 12.18
N ILE A 386 6.27 -19.06 12.42
CA ILE A 386 7.03 -18.31 11.41
C ILE A 386 8.51 -18.66 11.54
N ARG A 387 9.21 -18.64 10.42
CA ARG A 387 10.68 -18.61 10.33
C ARG A 387 11.06 -17.28 9.68
N LEU A 388 11.84 -16.47 10.39
CA LEU A 388 12.29 -15.12 10.04
C LEU A 388 13.81 -15.11 9.92
N MET A 389 14.35 -14.28 9.02
CA MET A 389 15.77 -14.25 8.70
C MET A 389 16.24 -12.83 8.34
N PRO A 390 16.86 -12.11 9.29
CA PRO A 390 17.54 -10.83 9.04
C PRO A 390 19.00 -11.03 8.59
N ASN A 391 19.62 -9.99 8.03
CA ASN A 391 21.04 -9.98 7.64
C ASN A 391 21.90 -8.96 8.43
N THR A 392 23.22 -9.03 8.29
CA THR A 392 24.18 -8.26 9.10
C THR A 392 24.07 -6.72 8.98
N PRO A 393 23.81 -6.12 7.79
CA PRO A 393 23.58 -4.67 7.65
C PRO A 393 22.45 -4.06 8.50
N ILE A 394 21.61 -4.89 9.13
CA ILE A 394 20.61 -4.47 10.14
C ILE A 394 21.26 -3.69 11.31
N LEU A 395 22.54 -3.95 11.60
CA LEU A 395 23.33 -3.24 12.61
C LEU A 395 23.63 -1.76 12.27
N ALA A 396 23.40 -1.36 11.02
CA ALA A 396 23.57 0.00 10.52
C ALA A 396 22.24 0.64 10.06
N ASN A 397 21.09 0.09 10.49
CA ASN A 397 19.74 0.43 10.02
C ASN A 397 19.55 0.32 8.49
N ALA A 398 20.38 -0.51 7.84
CA ALA A 398 20.37 -0.74 6.40
C ALA A 398 20.21 -2.25 6.08
N GLY A 399 19.51 -2.98 6.96
CA GLY A 399 19.27 -4.41 6.82
C GLY A 399 18.34 -4.77 5.66
N ALA A 400 18.30 -6.06 5.33
CA ALA A 400 17.27 -6.68 4.53
C ALA A 400 16.91 -8.04 5.17
N SER A 401 15.63 -8.22 5.46
CA SER A 401 15.10 -9.39 6.18
C SER A 401 13.98 -10.05 5.38
N VAL A 402 13.75 -11.35 5.60
CA VAL A 402 12.59 -12.06 5.03
C VAL A 402 11.99 -13.05 6.02
N TYR A 403 10.72 -13.41 5.85
CA TYR A 403 10.08 -14.42 6.70
C TYR A 403 9.05 -15.26 5.94
N CYS A 404 8.85 -16.51 6.39
CA CYS A 404 7.87 -17.47 5.88
C CYS A 404 6.93 -17.99 6.98
N VAL A 405 5.78 -18.55 6.59
CA VAL A 405 4.67 -18.98 7.48
C VAL A 405 4.43 -20.50 7.42
N GLY A 406 4.24 -21.13 8.57
CA GLY A 406 3.99 -22.57 8.76
C GLY A 406 2.59 -23.03 8.37
N LYS A 407 2.40 -24.36 8.26
CA LYS A 407 1.16 -24.97 7.73
C LYS A 407 -0.10 -24.66 8.54
N ALA A 408 0.05 -24.37 9.84
CA ALA A 408 -1.03 -23.93 10.72
C ALA A 408 -0.91 -22.44 11.13
N ALA A 409 0.01 -21.69 10.53
CA ALA A 409 0.11 -20.24 10.72
C ALA A 409 -1.03 -19.48 10.01
N LYS A 410 -1.41 -18.32 10.55
CA LYS A 410 -2.56 -17.54 10.10
C LYS A 410 -2.13 -16.38 9.18
N PRO A 411 -3.02 -15.89 8.29
CA PRO A 411 -2.65 -14.92 7.25
C PRO A 411 -2.08 -13.58 7.77
N GLU A 412 -2.39 -13.19 9.00
CA GLU A 412 -1.89 -11.97 9.65
C GLU A 412 -0.57 -12.15 10.41
N ASP A 413 -0.15 -13.38 10.68
CA ASP A 413 1.07 -13.65 11.46
C ASP A 413 2.30 -13.02 10.78
N GLY A 414 2.34 -13.12 9.45
CA GLY A 414 3.39 -12.57 8.63
C GLY A 414 3.50 -11.05 8.68
N PRO A 415 2.45 -10.31 8.27
CA PRO A 415 2.44 -8.84 8.26
C PRO A 415 2.83 -8.16 9.58
N LEU A 416 2.75 -8.82 10.74
CA LEU A 416 3.29 -8.26 11.98
C LEU A 416 4.83 -8.32 12.02
N ILE A 417 5.40 -9.47 11.64
CA ILE A 417 6.85 -9.69 11.57
C ILE A 417 7.50 -8.81 10.50
N GLU A 418 6.80 -8.60 9.39
CA GLU A 418 7.15 -7.62 8.37
C GLU A 418 7.31 -6.20 8.96
N ALA A 419 6.29 -5.74 9.69
CA ALA A 419 6.25 -4.40 10.28
C ALA A 419 7.30 -4.20 11.38
N LEU A 420 7.64 -5.25 12.14
CA LEU A 420 8.67 -5.18 13.19
C LEU A 420 10.08 -4.97 12.60
N PHE A 421 10.45 -5.73 11.58
CA PHE A 421 11.82 -5.71 11.04
C PHE A 421 12.02 -4.65 9.95
N LYS A 422 10.95 -4.09 9.34
CA LYS A 422 10.99 -2.86 8.53
C LYS A 422 11.45 -1.60 9.30
N SER A 423 11.73 -1.70 10.61
CA SER A 423 12.25 -0.59 11.45
C SER A 423 13.77 -0.42 11.40
N VAL A 424 14.51 -1.41 10.90
CA VAL A 424 15.99 -1.49 10.95
C VAL A 424 16.60 -1.86 9.58
N GLY A 425 15.80 -1.73 8.52
CA GLY A 425 16.10 -2.16 7.16
C GLY A 425 14.82 -2.45 6.39
N THR A 426 14.90 -3.20 5.30
CA THR A 426 13.71 -3.86 4.73
C THR A 426 13.38 -5.14 5.48
N CYS A 427 12.11 -5.54 5.45
CA CYS A 427 11.67 -6.88 5.84
C CYS A 427 10.44 -7.24 5.03
N ASP A 428 10.46 -8.35 4.30
CA ASP A 428 9.40 -8.67 3.33
C ASP A 428 8.97 -10.14 3.44
N TYR A 429 7.71 -10.45 3.07
CA TYR A 429 7.24 -11.82 3.05
C TYR A 429 7.95 -12.65 1.97
N LEU A 430 8.25 -13.91 2.29
CA LEU A 430 8.77 -14.86 1.33
C LEU A 430 8.26 -16.30 1.63
N PRO A 431 7.77 -17.05 0.62
CA PRO A 431 7.44 -18.47 0.79
C PRO A 431 8.64 -19.30 1.29
N GLU A 432 8.43 -20.35 2.10
CA GLU A 432 9.58 -21.07 2.71
C GLU A 432 10.51 -21.70 1.65
N ASN A 433 9.95 -22.21 0.56
CA ASN A 433 10.72 -22.75 -0.57
C ASN A 433 11.59 -21.71 -1.32
N LEU A 434 11.47 -20.42 -0.96
CA LEU A 434 12.31 -19.31 -1.43
C LEU A 434 13.14 -18.67 -0.29
N MET A 435 12.97 -19.06 0.97
CA MET A 435 13.78 -18.54 2.09
C MET A 435 15.27 -18.86 1.91
N ASP A 436 15.58 -20.01 1.34
CA ASP A 436 16.96 -20.41 1.07
C ASP A 436 17.55 -19.60 -0.11
N ALA A 437 16.72 -19.14 -1.07
CA ALA A 437 17.13 -18.19 -2.09
C ALA A 437 17.45 -16.81 -1.47
N ALA A 438 16.58 -16.26 -0.63
CA ALA A 438 16.92 -15.02 0.09
C ALA A 438 18.08 -15.18 1.09
N THR A 439 18.42 -16.41 1.49
CA THR A 439 19.66 -16.67 2.24
C THR A 439 20.88 -16.38 1.37
N GLY A 440 20.80 -16.69 0.07
CA GLY A 440 21.73 -16.21 -0.96
C GLY A 440 21.80 -14.69 -1.02
N LEU A 441 20.71 -14.07 -1.51
CA LEU A 441 20.56 -12.62 -1.76
C LEU A 441 20.83 -11.73 -0.55
N SER A 442 20.06 -11.85 0.54
CA SER A 442 20.22 -10.94 1.68
C SER A 442 21.18 -11.48 2.74
N GLY A 443 21.24 -12.80 2.93
CA GLY A 443 22.08 -13.44 3.96
C GLY A 443 23.58 -13.42 3.62
N SER A 444 23.96 -13.95 2.45
CA SER A 444 25.37 -13.96 1.99
C SER A 444 25.76 -12.75 1.14
N GLY A 445 24.83 -12.06 0.47
CA GLY A 445 25.08 -10.84 -0.32
C GLY A 445 26.04 -9.82 0.32
N PRO A 446 25.92 -9.49 1.63
CA PRO A 446 26.85 -8.58 2.31
C PRO A 446 28.33 -9.01 2.22
N ALA A 447 28.63 -10.31 2.17
CA ALA A 447 29.99 -10.81 1.99
C ALA A 447 30.50 -10.60 0.56
N PHE A 448 29.65 -10.84 -0.46
CA PHE A 448 30.01 -10.60 -1.87
C PHE A 448 30.25 -9.12 -2.15
N ILE A 449 29.48 -8.23 -1.51
CA ILE A 449 29.66 -6.78 -1.60
C ILE A 449 30.96 -6.32 -0.89
N LEU A 450 31.33 -6.94 0.23
CA LEU A 450 32.62 -6.67 0.90
C LEU A 450 33.81 -7.14 0.06
N GLU A 451 33.71 -8.32 -0.58
CA GLU A 451 34.73 -8.84 -1.50
C GLU A 451 34.90 -7.91 -2.71
N ALA A 452 33.80 -7.41 -3.30
CA ALA A 452 33.85 -6.42 -4.38
C ALA A 452 34.55 -5.11 -3.94
N ILE A 453 34.32 -4.65 -2.70
CA ILE A 453 34.99 -3.47 -2.14
C ILE A 453 36.50 -3.70 -1.98
N ASP A 454 36.96 -4.84 -1.46
CA ASP A 454 38.41 -5.08 -1.35
C ASP A 454 39.05 -5.37 -2.72
N ALA A 455 38.37 -6.05 -3.64
CA ALA A 455 38.84 -6.22 -5.02
C ALA A 455 39.06 -4.86 -5.73
N MET A 456 38.10 -3.94 -5.64
CA MET A 456 38.25 -2.56 -6.13
C MET A 456 39.37 -1.80 -5.40
N THR A 457 39.51 -2.01 -4.08
CA THR A 457 40.59 -1.40 -3.27
C THR A 457 41.96 -1.89 -3.71
N ASN A 458 42.12 -3.20 -3.91
CA ASN A 458 43.34 -3.87 -4.35
C ASN A 458 43.74 -3.42 -5.76
N ALA A 459 42.79 -3.32 -6.68
CA ALA A 459 43.02 -2.76 -8.01
C ALA A 459 43.49 -1.30 -7.94
N GLY A 460 42.85 -0.46 -7.12
CA GLY A 460 43.26 0.92 -6.89
C GLY A 460 44.67 1.04 -6.30
N VAL A 461 45.02 0.18 -5.33
CA VAL A 461 46.37 0.12 -4.74
C VAL A 461 47.42 -0.34 -5.75
N HIS A 462 47.10 -1.31 -6.62
CA HIS A 462 47.98 -1.73 -7.71
C HIS A 462 48.21 -0.62 -8.75
N GLN A 463 47.25 0.29 -8.91
CA GLN A 463 47.39 1.51 -9.72
C GLN A 463 48.02 2.70 -8.95
N GLY A 464 48.58 2.44 -7.77
CA GLY A 464 49.35 3.43 -6.99
C GLY A 464 48.55 4.29 -6.00
N LEU A 465 47.24 4.06 -5.82
CA LEU A 465 46.47 4.78 -4.81
C LEU A 465 46.83 4.32 -3.39
N PRO A 466 46.96 5.23 -2.40
CA PRO A 466 47.08 4.82 -0.99
C PRO A 466 45.85 4.00 -0.56
N ARG A 467 46.05 2.82 0.07
CA ARG A 467 44.93 1.94 0.49
C ARG A 467 43.80 2.67 1.25
N PRO A 468 44.05 3.60 2.19
CA PRO A 468 42.97 4.33 2.87
C PRO A 468 42.16 5.27 1.96
N LEU A 469 42.72 5.71 0.82
CA LEU A 469 41.99 6.47 -0.20
C LEU A 469 41.25 5.55 -1.15
N ALA A 470 41.90 4.50 -1.65
CA ALA A 470 41.29 3.49 -2.53
C ALA A 470 40.07 2.84 -1.87
N MET A 471 40.18 2.45 -0.59
CA MET A 471 39.10 1.84 0.18
C MET A 471 37.91 2.80 0.36
N ARG A 472 38.16 4.06 0.73
CA ARG A 472 37.08 5.06 0.83
C ARG A 472 36.37 5.29 -0.51
N LEU A 473 37.12 5.35 -1.61
CA LEU A 473 36.53 5.51 -2.95
C LEU A 473 35.70 4.28 -3.36
N ALA A 474 36.19 3.06 -3.11
CA ALA A 474 35.45 1.82 -3.37
C ALA A 474 34.16 1.73 -2.53
N THR A 475 34.25 1.87 -1.20
CA THR A 475 33.09 1.84 -0.30
C THR A 475 32.08 2.94 -0.63
N GLN A 476 32.54 4.18 -0.88
CA GLN A 476 31.65 5.29 -1.22
C GLN A 476 31.01 5.12 -2.61
N THR A 477 31.70 4.48 -3.56
CA THR A 477 31.11 4.13 -4.86
C THR A 477 30.00 3.09 -4.68
N VAL A 478 30.26 1.99 -3.96
CA VAL A 478 29.25 0.95 -3.72
C VAL A 478 28.04 1.48 -2.94
N TYR A 479 28.27 2.21 -1.84
CA TYR A 479 27.21 2.84 -1.05
C TYR A 479 26.44 3.90 -1.86
N GLY A 480 27.17 4.73 -2.62
CA GLY A 480 26.60 5.77 -3.48
C GLY A 480 25.80 5.22 -4.66
N THR A 481 26.24 4.11 -5.28
CA THR A 481 25.50 3.43 -6.34
C THR A 481 24.28 2.68 -5.81
N GLY A 482 24.40 2.00 -4.65
CA GLY A 482 23.25 1.37 -3.98
C GLY A 482 22.18 2.40 -3.62
N ARG A 483 22.58 3.53 -3.04
CA ARG A 483 21.68 4.67 -2.81
C ARG A 483 21.15 5.27 -4.10
N LEU A 484 21.96 5.48 -5.14
CA LEU A 484 21.50 6.01 -6.42
C LEU A 484 20.41 5.13 -7.05
N VAL A 485 20.53 3.79 -6.97
CA VAL A 485 19.48 2.86 -7.41
C VAL A 485 18.20 3.03 -6.58
N LEU A 486 18.31 3.03 -5.25
CA LEU A 486 17.17 3.13 -4.33
C LEU A 486 16.48 4.51 -4.35
N GLU A 487 17.24 5.59 -4.53
CA GLU A 487 16.78 6.99 -4.43
C GLU A 487 16.34 7.58 -5.78
N SER A 488 16.91 7.11 -6.90
CA SER A 488 16.42 7.52 -8.22
C SER A 488 15.22 6.71 -8.69
N GLY A 489 14.98 5.52 -8.12
CA GLY A 489 13.94 4.59 -8.57
C GLY A 489 14.10 4.12 -10.02
N ARG A 490 15.26 4.35 -10.65
CA ARG A 490 15.55 3.99 -12.03
C ARG A 490 16.11 2.58 -12.12
N HIS A 491 15.74 1.86 -13.18
CA HIS A 491 16.21 0.49 -13.36
C HIS A 491 17.75 0.47 -13.50
N PRO A 492 18.50 -0.42 -12.80
CA PRO A 492 19.96 -0.40 -12.78
C PRO A 492 20.63 -0.45 -14.16
N ALA A 493 19.99 -1.07 -15.16
CA ALA A 493 20.46 -1.05 -16.54
C ALA A 493 20.49 0.37 -17.13
N GLU A 494 19.49 1.22 -16.88
CA GLU A 494 19.49 2.59 -17.41
C GLU A 494 20.58 3.47 -16.79
N LEU A 495 20.81 3.31 -15.48
CA LEU A 495 21.85 4.04 -14.75
C LEU A 495 23.23 3.64 -15.26
N ARG A 496 23.45 2.34 -15.49
CA ARG A 496 24.65 1.78 -16.15
C ARG A 496 24.80 2.33 -17.57
N ASP A 497 23.75 2.27 -18.39
CA ASP A 497 23.84 2.64 -19.80
C ASP A 497 24.12 4.14 -19.95
N ALA A 498 23.53 4.98 -19.08
CA ALA A 498 23.79 6.43 -19.01
C ALA A 498 25.22 6.83 -18.57
N ILE A 499 26.01 5.92 -17.99
CA ILE A 499 27.43 6.14 -17.67
C ILE A 499 28.39 5.41 -18.64
N THR A 500 27.86 4.83 -19.71
CA THR A 500 28.64 4.24 -20.81
C THR A 500 28.72 5.15 -22.02
N SER A 501 29.65 4.85 -22.93
CA SER A 501 29.75 5.50 -24.23
C SER A 501 30.33 4.52 -25.25
N PRO A 502 29.92 4.54 -26.53
CA PRO A 502 30.43 3.62 -27.54
C PRO A 502 31.96 3.67 -27.64
N GLY A 503 32.63 2.53 -27.46
CA GLY A 503 34.10 2.42 -27.45
C GLY A 503 34.81 2.98 -26.21
N GLY A 504 34.08 3.42 -25.18
CA GLY A 504 34.65 3.92 -23.93
C GLY A 504 35.11 2.82 -22.96
N THR A 505 36.05 3.14 -22.07
CA THR A 505 36.59 2.19 -21.08
C THR A 505 35.52 1.55 -20.20
N THR A 506 34.46 2.28 -19.83
CA THR A 506 33.33 1.75 -19.05
C THR A 506 32.61 0.60 -19.76
N ILE A 507 32.34 0.72 -21.07
CA ILE A 507 31.64 -0.34 -21.80
C ILE A 507 32.56 -1.54 -22.03
N THR A 508 33.85 -1.33 -22.31
CA THR A 508 34.85 -2.41 -22.38
C THR A 508 34.95 -3.18 -21.06
N GLY A 509 34.98 -2.50 -19.92
CA GLY A 509 35.00 -3.14 -18.59
C GLY A 509 33.73 -3.93 -18.29
N LEU A 510 32.55 -3.42 -18.69
CA LEU A 510 31.28 -4.15 -18.56
C LEU A 510 31.23 -5.38 -19.48
N SER A 511 31.71 -5.28 -20.72
CA SER A 511 31.82 -6.42 -21.63
C SER A 511 32.77 -7.49 -21.11
N GLU A 512 33.91 -7.11 -20.51
CA GLU A 512 34.85 -8.05 -19.89
C GLU A 512 34.23 -8.76 -18.66
N LEU A 513 33.42 -8.05 -17.87
CA LEU A 513 32.69 -8.63 -16.74
C LEU A 513 31.58 -9.58 -17.17
N GLU A 514 30.76 -9.23 -18.17
CA GLU A 514 29.71 -10.14 -18.67
C GLU A 514 30.31 -11.33 -19.45
N ALA A 515 31.39 -11.15 -20.21
CA ALA A 515 32.14 -12.24 -20.85
C ALA A 515 32.78 -13.21 -19.85
N ARG A 516 33.10 -12.74 -18.64
CA ARG A 516 33.55 -13.57 -17.50
C ARG A 516 32.40 -14.06 -16.61
N GLY A 517 31.14 -13.87 -17.03
CA GLY A 517 29.96 -14.44 -16.37
C GLY A 517 29.47 -13.72 -15.11
N PHE A 518 29.89 -12.48 -14.85
CA PHE A 518 29.62 -11.76 -13.59
C PHE A 518 28.13 -11.72 -13.19
N ARG A 519 27.23 -11.36 -14.12
CA ARG A 519 25.78 -11.36 -13.87
C ARG A 519 25.22 -12.77 -13.65
N THR A 520 25.72 -13.76 -14.38
CA THR A 520 25.30 -15.17 -14.26
C THR A 520 25.66 -15.73 -12.88
N ALA A 521 26.89 -15.46 -12.42
CA ALA A 521 27.36 -15.85 -11.09
C ALA A 521 26.52 -15.21 -9.97
N LEU A 522 26.15 -13.92 -10.10
CA LEU A 522 25.26 -13.25 -9.16
C LEU A 522 23.85 -13.86 -9.16
N TRP A 523 23.22 -14.08 -10.31
CA TRP A 523 21.88 -14.70 -10.34
C TRP A 523 21.85 -16.11 -9.74
N GLN A 524 22.90 -16.90 -9.97
CA GLN A 524 23.06 -18.23 -9.40
C GLN A 524 23.30 -18.20 -7.87
N ALA A 525 23.97 -17.17 -7.35
CA ALA A 525 24.23 -17.01 -5.91
C ALA A 525 23.07 -16.37 -5.13
N GLU A 526 22.34 -15.43 -5.76
CA GLU A 526 21.40 -14.54 -5.06
C GLU A 526 19.96 -15.07 -5.07
N LEU A 527 19.45 -15.56 -6.20
CA LEU A 527 18.03 -15.94 -6.33
C LEU A 527 17.78 -17.45 -6.31
N GLY A 528 18.83 -18.27 -6.39
CA GLY A 528 18.71 -19.73 -6.53
C GLY A 528 17.95 -20.18 -7.79
N VAL A 529 17.66 -19.27 -8.72
CA VAL A 529 16.96 -19.55 -9.98
C VAL A 529 17.94 -19.97 -11.06
N ASN A 530 17.59 -21.01 -11.79
CA ASN A 530 18.33 -21.41 -12.98
C ASN A 530 18.11 -20.36 -14.08
N VAL A 531 19.20 -19.87 -14.66
CA VAL A 531 19.20 -18.83 -15.70
C VAL A 531 19.86 -19.36 -16.96
N SER A 532 19.17 -19.24 -18.10
CA SER A 532 19.65 -19.69 -19.40
C SER A 532 19.46 -18.61 -20.47
N GLN A 533 20.24 -18.71 -21.54
CA GLN A 533 20.07 -17.96 -22.78
C GLN A 533 19.26 -18.76 -23.84
N SER A 534 18.82 -19.98 -23.50
CA SER A 534 18.05 -20.89 -24.35
C SER A 534 16.62 -21.02 -23.81
N ASN A 535 15.61 -20.64 -24.61
CA ASN A 535 14.22 -20.83 -24.18
C ASN A 535 13.88 -22.34 -24.06
N ARG A 536 14.54 -23.19 -24.85
CA ARG A 536 14.39 -24.65 -24.79
C ARG A 536 14.80 -25.22 -23.42
N GLU A 537 15.95 -24.80 -22.90
CA GLU A 537 16.44 -25.23 -21.58
C GLU A 537 15.48 -24.80 -20.46
N VAL A 538 14.86 -23.62 -20.59
CA VAL A 538 13.82 -23.15 -19.66
C VAL A 538 12.58 -24.05 -19.73
N VAL A 539 12.14 -24.48 -20.92
CA VAL A 539 10.99 -25.41 -21.05
C VAL A 539 11.31 -26.79 -20.47
N GLU A 540 12.50 -27.33 -20.75
CA GLU A 540 12.95 -28.62 -20.21
C GLU A 540 12.84 -28.64 -18.67
N HIS A 541 13.35 -27.59 -18.01
CA HIS A 541 13.42 -27.48 -16.55
C HIS A 541 12.17 -26.88 -15.85
N SER A 542 11.12 -26.51 -16.59
CA SER A 542 9.91 -25.89 -16.01
C SER A 542 8.65 -26.74 -16.21
N ASP A 543 7.83 -26.91 -15.17
CA ASP A 543 6.49 -27.52 -15.30
C ASP A 543 5.42 -26.52 -15.77
N ILE A 544 5.59 -25.24 -15.43
CA ILE A 544 4.73 -24.13 -15.84
C ILE A 544 5.58 -23.09 -16.58
N LEU A 545 5.24 -22.83 -17.83
CA LEU A 545 5.94 -21.91 -18.72
C LEU A 545 5.14 -20.60 -18.87
N VAL A 546 5.62 -19.49 -18.31
CA VAL A 546 4.92 -18.19 -18.39
C VAL A 546 5.46 -17.35 -19.55
N LEU A 547 4.77 -17.41 -20.70
CA LEU A 547 5.11 -16.66 -21.92
C LEU A 547 4.89 -15.15 -21.71
N SER A 548 5.97 -14.48 -21.31
CA SER A 548 6.00 -13.07 -20.88
C SER A 548 6.59 -12.12 -21.93
N VAL A 549 6.58 -12.52 -23.20
CA VAL A 549 7.12 -11.73 -24.33
C VAL A 549 6.08 -10.77 -24.92
N LYS A 550 6.56 -9.72 -25.59
CA LYS A 550 5.69 -8.79 -26.32
C LYS A 550 4.92 -9.54 -27.43
N PRO A 551 3.65 -9.20 -27.73
CA PRO A 551 2.84 -9.92 -28.73
C PRO A 551 3.50 -10.07 -30.10
N GLN A 552 4.30 -9.09 -30.53
CA GLN A 552 5.03 -9.10 -31.81
C GLN A 552 6.15 -10.16 -31.88
N VAL A 553 6.61 -10.67 -30.74
CA VAL A 553 7.69 -11.67 -30.61
C VAL A 553 7.11 -13.07 -30.33
N MET A 554 5.79 -13.17 -30.09
CA MET A 554 5.13 -14.40 -29.70
C MET A 554 5.27 -15.51 -30.75
N ASP A 555 5.06 -15.20 -32.04
CA ASP A 555 5.12 -16.23 -33.10
C ASP A 555 6.51 -16.86 -33.25
N SER A 556 7.59 -16.10 -33.07
CA SER A 556 8.96 -16.64 -33.05
C SER A 556 9.21 -17.57 -31.85
N VAL A 557 8.68 -17.24 -30.67
CA VAL A 557 8.85 -18.06 -29.45
C VAL A 557 7.98 -19.32 -29.53
N LEU A 558 6.74 -19.21 -30.02
CA LEU A 558 5.88 -20.38 -30.23
C LEU A 558 6.50 -21.35 -31.25
N ALA A 559 7.12 -20.83 -32.33
CA ALA A 559 7.84 -21.67 -33.30
C ALA A 559 9.04 -22.38 -32.66
N GLU A 560 9.85 -21.67 -31.85
CA GLU A 560 11.02 -22.24 -31.16
C GLU A 560 10.65 -23.38 -30.20
N LEU A 561 9.47 -23.30 -29.57
CA LEU A 561 9.01 -24.21 -28.51
C LEU A 561 7.91 -25.21 -28.96
N SER A 562 7.61 -25.25 -30.26
CA SER A 562 6.50 -26.02 -30.83
C SER A 562 6.62 -27.55 -30.69
N ASP A 563 7.83 -28.05 -30.45
CA ASP A 563 8.17 -29.46 -30.22
C ASP A 563 8.36 -29.84 -28.73
N LEU A 564 8.35 -28.87 -27.81
CA LEU A 564 8.71 -29.06 -26.39
C LEU A 564 7.55 -28.88 -25.40
N THR A 565 6.34 -28.58 -25.88
CA THR A 565 5.17 -28.23 -25.06
C THR A 565 4.23 -29.42 -24.83
N ASP A 566 4.77 -30.54 -24.36
CA ASP A 566 4.02 -31.78 -24.13
C ASP A 566 2.99 -31.66 -22.97
N PRO A 567 2.03 -32.61 -22.82
CA PRO A 567 0.95 -32.54 -21.82
C PRO A 567 1.37 -32.55 -20.35
N SER A 568 2.65 -32.79 -20.03
CA SER A 568 3.23 -32.56 -18.69
C SER A 568 3.33 -31.07 -18.36
N LYS A 569 3.62 -30.23 -19.36
CA LYS A 569 3.83 -28.79 -19.25
C LYS A 569 2.51 -28.00 -19.22
N LEU A 570 2.50 -26.84 -18.57
CA LEU A 570 1.41 -25.86 -18.61
C LEU A 570 1.91 -24.53 -19.16
N VAL A 571 1.41 -24.12 -20.32
CA VAL A 571 1.77 -22.86 -20.96
C VAL A 571 0.80 -21.76 -20.53
N VAL A 572 1.32 -20.69 -19.93
CA VAL A 572 0.55 -19.53 -19.46
C VAL A 572 0.98 -18.29 -20.24
N SER A 573 0.12 -17.77 -21.11
CA SER A 573 0.40 -16.52 -21.83
C SER A 573 -0.13 -15.31 -21.08
N VAL A 574 0.72 -14.29 -20.89
CA VAL A 574 0.31 -12.96 -20.39
C VAL A 574 0.30 -11.89 -21.49
N ALA A 575 0.46 -12.29 -22.76
CA ALA A 575 0.56 -11.36 -23.87
C ALA A 575 -0.81 -10.79 -24.29
N ALA A 576 -0.94 -9.46 -24.25
CA ALA A 576 -2.14 -8.75 -24.66
C ALA A 576 -2.54 -9.05 -26.12
N GLY A 577 -3.84 -9.20 -26.39
CA GLY A 577 -4.40 -9.49 -27.72
C GLY A 577 -4.19 -10.92 -28.25
N VAL A 578 -3.25 -11.72 -27.71
CA VAL A 578 -2.98 -13.08 -28.20
C VAL A 578 -4.05 -14.05 -27.69
N THR A 579 -4.79 -14.71 -28.58
CA THR A 579 -5.90 -15.61 -28.22
C THR A 579 -5.45 -17.04 -27.92
N LEU A 580 -6.29 -17.80 -27.20
CA LEU A 580 -6.09 -19.24 -26.95
C LEU A 580 -5.96 -20.02 -28.26
N ASP A 581 -6.79 -19.73 -29.27
CA ASP A 581 -6.70 -20.39 -30.57
C ASP A 581 -5.41 -20.03 -31.33
N HIS A 582 -4.92 -18.79 -31.21
CA HIS A 582 -3.63 -18.40 -31.80
C HIS A 582 -2.45 -19.14 -31.15
N LEU A 583 -2.45 -19.27 -29.82
CA LEU A 583 -1.46 -20.03 -29.05
C LEU A 583 -1.51 -21.52 -29.42
N GLN A 584 -2.68 -22.14 -29.26
CA GLN A 584 -2.89 -23.57 -29.51
C GLN A 584 -2.61 -23.99 -30.96
N SER A 585 -2.83 -23.10 -31.95
CA SER A 585 -2.53 -23.38 -33.37
C SER A 585 -1.03 -23.50 -33.71
N ARG A 586 -0.13 -23.19 -32.77
CA ARG A 586 1.33 -23.18 -32.97
C ARG A 586 2.10 -24.07 -31.97
N LEU A 587 1.39 -24.78 -31.11
CA LEU A 587 1.94 -25.72 -30.12
C LEU A 587 1.46 -27.14 -30.44
N LEU A 588 1.85 -28.13 -29.62
CA LEU A 588 1.35 -29.50 -29.80
C LEU A 588 -0.17 -29.57 -29.56
N PRO A 589 -0.91 -30.49 -30.22
CA PRO A 589 -2.37 -30.55 -30.12
C PRO A 589 -2.91 -30.70 -28.69
N ASP A 590 -2.15 -31.39 -27.83
CA ASP A 590 -2.48 -31.70 -26.44
C ASP A 590 -1.79 -30.74 -25.43
N SER A 591 -1.14 -29.66 -25.91
CA SER A 591 -0.50 -28.67 -25.03
C SER A 591 -1.52 -27.98 -24.12
N ARG A 592 -1.26 -28.00 -22.81
CA ARG A 592 -2.13 -27.32 -21.83
C ARG A 592 -1.86 -25.82 -21.89
N VAL A 593 -2.86 -25.02 -22.23
CA VAL A 593 -2.72 -23.56 -22.40
C VAL A 593 -3.69 -22.81 -21.48
N ILE A 594 -3.21 -21.75 -20.84
CA ILE A 594 -4.02 -20.72 -20.18
C ILE A 594 -3.63 -19.35 -20.74
N ARG A 595 -4.62 -18.50 -21.00
CA ARG A 595 -4.42 -17.08 -21.32
C ARG A 595 -4.82 -16.26 -20.08
N LEU A 596 -3.89 -15.48 -19.60
CA LEU A 596 -3.96 -14.68 -18.37
C LEU A 596 -3.81 -13.19 -18.74
N MET A 597 -4.55 -12.33 -18.04
CA MET A 597 -4.57 -10.88 -18.27
C MET A 597 -4.31 -10.20 -16.92
N PRO A 598 -3.04 -9.97 -16.54
CA PRO A 598 -2.65 -9.26 -15.33
C PRO A 598 -2.53 -7.75 -15.56
N ASN A 599 -2.35 -6.96 -14.49
CA ASN A 599 -2.01 -5.54 -14.60
C ASN A 599 -0.80 -5.16 -13.73
N THR A 600 -0.22 -3.98 -13.98
CA THR A 600 1.06 -3.56 -13.38
C THR A 600 1.07 -3.38 -11.86
N PRO A 601 -0.05 -3.11 -11.15
CA PRO A 601 -0.11 -3.22 -9.69
C PRO A 601 0.23 -4.58 -9.08
N ILE A 602 0.46 -5.64 -9.86
CA ILE A 602 1.16 -6.86 -9.39
C ILE A 602 2.50 -6.52 -8.73
N LEU A 603 3.22 -5.50 -9.22
CA LEU A 603 4.49 -5.04 -8.65
C LEU A 603 4.36 -4.53 -7.20
N ALA A 604 3.14 -4.21 -6.77
CA ALA A 604 2.79 -3.78 -5.41
C ALA A 604 1.98 -4.86 -4.64
N ASN A 605 1.99 -6.12 -5.11
CA ASN A 605 1.14 -7.22 -4.65
C ASN A 605 -0.37 -6.91 -4.63
N ALA A 606 -0.80 -5.95 -5.45
CA ALA A 606 -2.16 -5.42 -5.51
C ALA A 606 -2.78 -5.50 -6.91
N GLY A 607 -2.33 -6.46 -7.72
CA GLY A 607 -2.81 -6.68 -9.09
C GLY A 607 -4.30 -7.03 -9.20
N ALA A 608 -4.85 -6.85 -10.38
CA ALA A 608 -6.17 -7.31 -10.79
C ALA A 608 -6.04 -8.13 -12.08
N SER A 609 -6.08 -9.45 -11.92
CA SER A 609 -5.88 -10.43 -12.99
C SER A 609 -7.16 -11.18 -13.34
N VAL A 610 -7.31 -11.59 -14.61
CA VAL A 610 -8.33 -12.55 -15.04
C VAL A 610 -7.73 -13.61 -15.97
N TYR A 611 -8.30 -14.82 -15.98
CA TYR A 611 -7.79 -15.92 -16.80
C TYR A 611 -8.89 -16.71 -17.51
N CYS A 612 -8.54 -17.28 -18.66
CA CYS A 612 -9.35 -18.23 -19.43
C CYS A 612 -8.52 -19.49 -19.78
N VAL A 613 -9.18 -20.64 -19.86
CA VAL A 613 -8.54 -21.95 -20.03
C VAL A 613 -8.68 -22.47 -21.47
N GLY A 614 -7.59 -23.03 -22.00
CA GLY A 614 -7.52 -23.63 -23.33
C GLY A 614 -8.15 -25.01 -23.43
N LYS A 615 -8.28 -25.52 -24.66
CA LYS A 615 -9.07 -26.74 -24.97
C LYS A 615 -8.49 -28.03 -24.36
N ALA A 616 -7.18 -28.09 -24.12
CA ALA A 616 -6.48 -29.21 -23.49
C ALA A 616 -6.02 -28.92 -22.05
N ALA A 617 -6.50 -27.84 -21.42
CA ALA A 617 -6.23 -27.56 -20.01
C ALA A 617 -6.97 -28.56 -19.09
N LYS A 618 -6.28 -29.06 -18.07
CA LYS A 618 -6.86 -29.95 -17.05
C LYS A 618 -7.75 -29.17 -16.08
N PRO A 619 -8.73 -29.81 -15.42
CA PRO A 619 -9.62 -29.16 -14.44
C PRO A 619 -8.90 -28.39 -13.32
N GLU A 620 -7.71 -28.86 -12.93
CA GLU A 620 -6.85 -28.28 -11.90
C GLU A 620 -5.96 -27.12 -12.38
N ASP A 621 -5.68 -26.98 -13.69
CA ASP A 621 -4.77 -25.95 -14.20
C ASP A 621 -5.32 -24.53 -13.94
N GLY A 622 -6.64 -24.34 -14.13
CA GLY A 622 -7.31 -23.07 -13.87
C GLY A 622 -7.19 -22.63 -12.40
N PRO A 623 -7.66 -23.45 -11.44
CA PRO A 623 -7.49 -23.21 -10.00
C PRO A 623 -6.04 -23.02 -9.56
N LEU A 624 -5.08 -23.69 -10.19
CA LEU A 624 -3.65 -23.52 -9.92
C LEU A 624 -3.16 -22.10 -10.30
N ILE A 625 -3.46 -21.62 -11.50
CA ILE A 625 -3.12 -20.24 -11.91
C ILE A 625 -3.93 -19.21 -11.09
N GLU A 626 -5.18 -19.51 -10.75
CA GLU A 626 -6.00 -18.67 -9.86
C GLU A 626 -5.37 -18.53 -8.47
N ALA A 627 -4.84 -19.62 -7.90
CA ALA A 627 -4.16 -19.63 -6.61
C ALA A 627 -2.81 -18.88 -6.66
N LEU A 628 -2.00 -19.12 -7.69
CA LEU A 628 -0.71 -18.44 -7.89
C LEU A 628 -0.91 -16.92 -8.00
N PHE A 629 -1.80 -16.43 -8.87
CA PHE A 629 -2.00 -15.00 -9.06
C PHE A 629 -2.82 -14.31 -7.96
N LYS A 630 -3.45 -15.07 -7.05
CA LYS A 630 -4.00 -14.54 -5.78
C LYS A 630 -2.93 -14.18 -4.74
N SER A 631 -1.67 -14.60 -4.91
CA SER A 631 -0.57 -14.17 -4.04
C SER A 631 -0.15 -12.71 -4.30
N VAL A 632 -0.39 -12.19 -5.51
CA VAL A 632 0.02 -10.86 -5.99
C VAL A 632 -1.15 -9.93 -6.30
N GLY A 633 -2.38 -10.28 -5.90
CA GLY A 633 -3.58 -9.49 -6.17
C GLY A 633 -4.89 -10.30 -6.15
N THR A 634 -5.89 -9.86 -6.92
CA THR A 634 -7.06 -10.69 -7.25
C THR A 634 -6.81 -11.48 -8.54
N CYS A 635 -7.20 -12.74 -8.57
CA CYS A 635 -7.37 -13.52 -9.80
C CYS A 635 -8.79 -14.09 -9.84
N ASP A 636 -9.50 -13.90 -10.96
CA ASP A 636 -10.88 -14.33 -11.19
C ASP A 636 -10.98 -15.03 -12.58
N TYR A 637 -11.72 -16.13 -12.70
CA TYR A 637 -11.99 -16.75 -14.01
C TYR A 637 -12.89 -15.85 -14.88
N LEU A 638 -12.58 -15.76 -16.17
CA LEU A 638 -13.36 -15.01 -17.15
C LEU A 638 -13.40 -15.77 -18.50
N PRO A 639 -14.57 -15.86 -19.19
CA PRO A 639 -14.63 -16.35 -20.56
C PRO A 639 -13.78 -15.51 -21.52
N GLU A 640 -13.11 -16.14 -22.50
CA GLU A 640 -12.12 -15.44 -23.34
C GLU A 640 -12.72 -14.22 -24.09
N ASN A 641 -13.98 -14.30 -24.51
CA ASN A 641 -14.69 -13.23 -25.21
C ASN A 641 -14.95 -11.96 -24.36
N LEU A 642 -14.54 -11.94 -23.09
CA LEU A 642 -14.60 -10.78 -22.19
C LEU A 642 -13.19 -10.30 -21.76
N MET A 643 -12.11 -10.96 -22.20
CA MET A 643 -10.74 -10.61 -21.82
C MET A 643 -10.34 -9.20 -22.31
N ASP A 644 -10.87 -8.76 -23.45
CA ASP A 644 -10.66 -7.40 -23.97
C ASP A 644 -11.37 -6.34 -23.11
N ALA A 645 -12.54 -6.67 -22.55
CA ALA A 645 -13.25 -5.82 -21.60
C ALA A 645 -12.47 -5.68 -20.28
N ALA A 646 -11.86 -6.76 -19.78
CA ALA A 646 -10.95 -6.70 -18.64
C ALA A 646 -9.66 -5.92 -18.96
N THR A 647 -9.13 -6.04 -20.18
CA THR A 647 -7.96 -5.28 -20.65
C THR A 647 -8.23 -3.78 -20.70
N GLY A 648 -9.42 -3.37 -21.14
CA GLY A 648 -9.85 -1.97 -21.06
C GLY A 648 -10.10 -1.47 -19.63
N LEU A 649 -10.60 -2.35 -18.75
CA LEU A 649 -11.02 -1.99 -17.40
C LEU A 649 -9.90 -2.00 -16.35
N SER A 650 -9.24 -3.14 -16.16
CA SER A 650 -8.17 -3.35 -15.17
C SER A 650 -6.79 -3.39 -15.78
N GLY A 651 -6.63 -3.75 -17.06
CA GLY A 651 -5.33 -3.66 -17.74
C GLY A 651 -4.88 -2.22 -17.95
N SER A 652 -5.77 -1.39 -18.51
CA SER A 652 -5.52 0.02 -18.81
C SER A 652 -5.88 0.96 -17.65
N GLY A 653 -6.74 0.51 -16.73
CA GLY A 653 -7.20 1.26 -15.56
C GLY A 653 -6.13 1.88 -14.64
N PRO A 654 -4.94 1.26 -14.39
CA PRO A 654 -3.91 1.88 -13.57
C PRO A 654 -3.48 3.25 -14.10
N ALA A 655 -3.33 3.37 -15.43
CA ALA A 655 -2.97 4.63 -16.07
C ALA A 655 -4.06 5.70 -15.90
N PHE A 656 -5.35 5.33 -15.97
CA PHE A 656 -6.48 6.25 -15.78
C PHE A 656 -6.54 6.78 -14.32
N ILE A 657 -6.11 5.97 -13.36
CA ILE A 657 -6.04 6.35 -11.94
C ILE A 657 -4.79 7.17 -11.63
N LEU A 658 -3.65 6.85 -12.22
CA LEU A 658 -2.43 7.67 -12.12
C LEU A 658 -2.65 9.07 -12.74
N GLU A 659 -3.38 9.14 -13.84
CA GLU A 659 -3.85 10.38 -14.45
C GLU A 659 -4.77 11.19 -13.51
N ALA A 660 -5.60 10.51 -12.71
CA ALA A 660 -6.41 11.18 -11.68
C ALA A 660 -5.55 11.73 -10.54
N ILE A 661 -4.52 10.99 -10.10
CA ILE A 661 -3.59 11.43 -9.05
C ILE A 661 -2.81 12.67 -9.51
N ASP A 662 -2.28 12.72 -10.74
CA ASP A 662 -1.56 13.90 -11.23
C ASP A 662 -2.50 15.11 -11.38
N ALA A 663 -3.70 14.94 -11.95
CA ALA A 663 -4.69 16.01 -12.04
C ALA A 663 -5.05 16.61 -10.67
N MET A 664 -5.26 15.76 -9.65
CA MET A 664 -5.49 16.19 -8.27
C MET A 664 -4.24 16.87 -7.66
N THR A 665 -3.05 16.31 -7.87
CA THR A 665 -1.77 16.87 -7.40
C THR A 665 -1.55 18.28 -7.95
N ASN A 666 -1.71 18.46 -9.26
CA ASN A 666 -1.55 19.75 -9.94
C ASN A 666 -2.53 20.81 -9.41
N ALA A 667 -3.79 20.43 -9.15
CA ALA A 667 -4.79 21.33 -8.57
C ALA A 667 -4.47 21.70 -7.11
N GLY A 668 -3.94 20.75 -6.31
CA GLY A 668 -3.43 21.03 -4.98
C GLY A 668 -2.28 22.04 -4.97
N VAL A 669 -1.33 21.89 -5.89
CA VAL A 669 -0.21 22.83 -6.07
C VAL A 669 -0.68 24.22 -6.47
N HIS A 670 -1.67 24.32 -7.37
CA HIS A 670 -2.28 25.61 -7.73
C HIS A 670 -2.94 26.33 -6.53
N GLN A 671 -3.48 25.56 -5.58
CA GLN A 671 -4.03 26.08 -4.32
C GLN A 671 -2.96 26.35 -3.25
N GLY A 672 -1.67 26.35 -3.61
CA GLY A 672 -0.55 26.73 -2.74
C GLY A 672 0.08 25.60 -1.92
N LEU A 673 -0.32 24.34 -2.11
CA LEU A 673 0.31 23.21 -1.43
C LEU A 673 1.70 22.89 -2.04
N PRO A 674 2.75 22.63 -1.24
CA PRO A 674 4.02 22.10 -1.75
C PRO A 674 3.79 20.80 -2.54
N ARG A 675 4.41 20.66 -3.72
CA ARG A 675 4.14 19.50 -4.61
C ARG A 675 4.36 18.13 -3.94
N PRO A 676 5.38 17.90 -3.10
CA PRO A 676 5.52 16.63 -2.37
C PRO A 676 4.31 16.32 -1.48
N LEU A 677 3.77 17.32 -0.77
CA LEU A 677 2.60 17.16 0.10
C LEU A 677 1.31 16.99 -0.72
N ALA A 678 1.11 17.79 -1.78
CA ALA A 678 -0.02 17.62 -2.69
C ALA A 678 -0.06 16.21 -3.30
N MET A 679 1.11 15.68 -3.70
CA MET A 679 1.25 14.33 -4.24
C MET A 679 0.96 13.26 -3.18
N ARG A 680 1.54 13.36 -1.96
CA ARG A 680 1.21 12.45 -0.84
C ARG A 680 -0.30 12.41 -0.58
N LEU A 681 -0.93 13.58 -0.45
CA LEU A 681 -2.36 13.71 -0.16
C LEU A 681 -3.24 13.12 -1.26
N ALA A 682 -2.92 13.36 -2.54
CA ALA A 682 -3.63 12.79 -3.68
C ALA A 682 -3.50 11.25 -3.72
N THR A 683 -2.27 10.73 -3.67
CA THR A 683 -2.00 9.30 -3.77
C THR A 683 -2.56 8.52 -2.59
N GLN A 684 -2.36 9.00 -1.35
CA GLN A 684 -2.92 8.37 -0.15
C GLN A 684 -4.45 8.35 -0.17
N THR A 685 -5.08 9.43 -0.68
CA THR A 685 -6.52 9.50 -0.88
C THR A 685 -7.03 8.43 -1.86
N VAL A 686 -6.33 8.22 -2.98
CA VAL A 686 -6.66 7.17 -3.96
C VAL A 686 -6.49 5.77 -3.38
N TYR A 687 -5.30 5.47 -2.84
CA TYR A 687 -4.98 4.20 -2.19
C TYR A 687 -6.01 3.82 -1.11
N GLY A 688 -6.26 4.76 -0.19
CA GLY A 688 -7.16 4.59 0.93
C GLY A 688 -8.62 4.47 0.50
N THR A 689 -9.02 5.11 -0.60
CA THR A 689 -10.39 5.01 -1.13
C THR A 689 -10.65 3.68 -1.83
N GLY A 690 -9.72 3.19 -2.65
CA GLY A 690 -9.81 1.83 -3.21
C GLY A 690 -9.92 0.77 -2.10
N ARG A 691 -9.04 0.88 -1.09
CA ARG A 691 -9.05 0.02 0.10
C ARG A 691 -10.36 0.12 0.90
N LEU A 692 -10.92 1.33 1.05
CA LEU A 692 -12.18 1.57 1.73
C LEU A 692 -13.37 0.84 1.07
N VAL A 693 -13.43 0.77 -0.26
CA VAL A 693 -14.46 -0.04 -0.93
C VAL A 693 -14.24 -1.54 -0.67
N LEU A 694 -13.00 -2.02 -0.83
CA LEU A 694 -12.64 -3.42 -0.67
C LEU A 694 -12.94 -3.97 0.74
N GLU A 695 -12.53 -3.26 1.80
CA GLU A 695 -12.74 -3.71 3.19
C GLU A 695 -14.16 -3.43 3.72
N SER A 696 -14.84 -2.39 3.23
CA SER A 696 -16.20 -2.09 3.72
C SER A 696 -17.25 -3.03 3.11
N GLY A 697 -17.07 -3.48 1.87
CA GLY A 697 -18.04 -4.27 1.11
C GLY A 697 -19.33 -3.51 0.77
N ARG A 698 -19.27 -2.17 0.76
CA ARG A 698 -20.38 -1.25 0.45
C ARG A 698 -20.36 -0.84 -1.03
N HIS A 699 -21.46 -0.29 -1.54
CA HIS A 699 -21.47 0.25 -2.91
C HIS A 699 -20.67 1.56 -2.98
N PRO A 700 -19.99 1.91 -4.10
CA PRO A 700 -19.22 3.15 -4.20
C PRO A 700 -20.09 4.39 -3.96
N ALA A 701 -21.27 4.45 -4.57
CA ALA A 701 -22.29 5.47 -4.27
C ALA A 701 -22.66 5.53 -2.77
N GLU A 702 -22.90 4.39 -2.12
CA GLU A 702 -23.27 4.32 -0.68
C GLU A 702 -22.13 4.81 0.25
N LEU A 703 -20.88 4.78 -0.21
CA LEU A 703 -19.73 5.39 0.45
C LEU A 703 -19.66 6.90 0.16
N ARG A 704 -19.78 7.30 -1.11
CA ARG A 704 -19.75 8.70 -1.57
C ARG A 704 -20.82 9.53 -0.88
N ASP A 705 -22.05 9.02 -0.84
CA ASP A 705 -23.20 9.68 -0.21
C ASP A 705 -23.02 9.79 1.32
N ALA A 706 -22.25 8.87 1.93
CA ALA A 706 -21.89 8.92 3.35
C ALA A 706 -20.72 9.86 3.68
N ILE A 707 -19.99 10.36 2.67
CA ILE A 707 -18.94 11.39 2.75
C ILE A 707 -19.52 12.78 2.45
N THR A 708 -20.65 12.83 1.74
CA THR A 708 -21.20 14.04 1.13
C THR A 708 -22.23 14.71 2.04
N SER A 709 -21.89 15.87 2.61
CA SER A 709 -22.81 16.67 3.43
C SER A 709 -23.62 17.67 2.57
N PRO A 710 -24.91 17.92 2.89
CA PRO A 710 -25.70 18.95 2.21
C PRO A 710 -25.04 20.34 2.31
N GLY A 711 -24.82 20.98 1.16
CA GLY A 711 -24.18 22.31 1.07
C GLY A 711 -22.69 22.37 1.43
N GLY A 712 -22.05 21.22 1.68
CA GLY A 712 -20.63 21.12 2.02
C GLY A 712 -19.69 21.10 0.81
N THR A 713 -18.39 21.07 1.07
CA THR A 713 -17.32 21.10 0.05
C THR A 713 -17.46 19.99 -1.00
N THR A 714 -17.75 18.77 -0.55
CA THR A 714 -17.76 17.57 -1.39
C THR A 714 -18.88 17.56 -2.43
N ILE A 715 -20.10 18.02 -2.07
CA ILE A 715 -21.20 18.05 -3.05
C ILE A 715 -20.94 19.08 -4.16
N THR A 716 -20.30 20.21 -3.84
CA THR A 716 -19.96 21.23 -4.85
C THR A 716 -18.89 20.72 -5.82
N GLY A 717 -17.89 19.98 -5.34
CA GLY A 717 -16.90 19.34 -6.20
C GLY A 717 -17.48 18.22 -7.08
N LEU A 718 -18.35 17.37 -6.53
CA LEU A 718 -19.09 16.36 -7.30
C LEU A 718 -19.95 17.00 -8.41
N SER A 719 -20.57 18.16 -8.13
CA SER A 719 -21.35 18.90 -9.14
C SER A 719 -20.49 19.38 -10.32
N GLU A 720 -19.23 19.76 -10.10
CA GLU A 720 -18.29 20.11 -11.17
C GLU A 720 -17.86 18.88 -11.99
N LEU A 721 -17.70 17.71 -11.37
CA LEU A 721 -17.41 16.46 -12.10
C LEU A 721 -18.55 16.07 -13.04
N GLU A 722 -19.79 16.09 -12.55
CA GLU A 722 -20.97 15.73 -13.35
C GLU A 722 -21.22 16.77 -14.46
N ALA A 723 -21.10 18.08 -14.15
CA ALA A 723 -21.24 19.15 -15.15
C ALA A 723 -20.19 19.09 -16.28
N ARG A 724 -19.06 18.41 -16.06
CA ARG A 724 -17.97 18.22 -17.02
C ARG A 724 -17.92 16.81 -17.61
N GLY A 725 -18.94 15.98 -17.37
CA GLY A 725 -19.05 14.64 -17.95
C GLY A 725 -17.99 13.65 -17.49
N PHE A 726 -17.48 13.80 -16.26
CA PHE A 726 -16.40 12.97 -15.69
C PHE A 726 -16.63 11.46 -15.82
N ARG A 727 -17.86 10.99 -15.52
CA ARG A 727 -18.23 9.57 -15.69
C ARG A 727 -18.17 9.14 -17.15
N THR A 728 -18.59 10.00 -18.07
CA THR A 728 -18.58 9.74 -19.52
C THR A 728 -17.14 9.65 -20.04
N ALA A 729 -16.20 10.45 -19.52
CA ALA A 729 -14.79 10.34 -19.87
C ALA A 729 -14.24 8.94 -19.54
N LEU A 730 -14.42 8.48 -18.30
CA LEU A 730 -13.96 7.14 -17.87
C LEU A 730 -14.65 6.00 -18.63
N TRP A 731 -15.96 6.12 -18.88
CA TRP A 731 -16.70 5.11 -19.63
C TRP A 731 -16.18 4.95 -21.06
N GLN A 732 -15.94 6.07 -21.74
CA GLN A 732 -15.41 6.07 -23.10
C GLN A 732 -13.96 5.59 -23.14
N ALA A 733 -13.12 5.95 -22.17
CA ALA A 733 -11.73 5.50 -22.08
C ALA A 733 -11.59 3.98 -21.89
N VAL A 734 -12.43 3.37 -21.04
CA VAL A 734 -12.50 1.91 -20.88
C VAL A 734 -12.92 1.24 -22.19
N ASN A 735 -13.91 1.80 -22.89
CA ASN A 735 -14.38 1.27 -24.18
C ASN A 735 -13.34 1.44 -25.30
N ALA A 736 -12.65 2.58 -25.38
CA ALA A 736 -11.57 2.80 -26.36
C ALA A 736 -10.41 1.81 -26.15
N ALA A 737 -10.01 1.59 -24.91
CA ALA A 737 -8.97 0.61 -24.58
C ALA A 737 -9.41 -0.85 -24.83
N ALA A 738 -10.68 -1.20 -24.57
CA ALA A 738 -11.22 -2.54 -24.86
C ALA A 738 -11.32 -2.79 -26.38
N ASN A 739 -11.87 -1.83 -27.15
CA ASN A 739 -11.93 -1.89 -28.61
C ASN A 739 -10.53 -2.05 -29.20
N ARG A 740 -9.55 -1.30 -28.68
CA ARG A 740 -8.15 -1.41 -29.12
C ARG A 740 -7.52 -2.76 -28.78
N SER A 741 -7.95 -3.43 -27.72
CA SER A 741 -7.49 -4.80 -27.40
C SER A 741 -7.96 -5.79 -28.47
N ALA A 742 -9.24 -5.70 -28.84
CA ALA A 742 -9.82 -6.51 -29.91
C ALA A 742 -9.17 -6.22 -31.29
N GLU A 743 -8.90 -4.95 -31.62
CA GLU A 743 -8.15 -4.58 -32.85
C GLU A 743 -6.76 -5.22 -32.92
N LEU A 744 -6.04 -5.28 -31.78
CA LEU A 744 -4.70 -5.85 -31.72
C LEU A 744 -4.74 -7.38 -31.89
N GLY A 745 -5.75 -8.07 -31.33
CA GLY A 745 -5.97 -9.50 -31.57
C GLY A 745 -6.52 -9.85 -32.96
N ALA A 746 -7.22 -8.93 -33.61
CA ALA A 746 -7.78 -9.13 -34.97
C ALA A 746 -6.73 -9.03 -36.09
N LYS A 747 -5.56 -8.46 -35.83
CA LYS A 747 -4.46 -8.38 -36.81
C LYS A 747 -3.79 -9.75 -36.98
N LYS A 748 -4.20 -10.47 -38.02
CA LYS A 748 -3.37 -11.56 -38.58
C LYS A 748 -1.95 -11.04 -38.85
N PRO A 749 -0.91 -11.86 -38.64
CA PRO A 749 0.43 -11.55 -39.13
C PRO A 749 0.38 -11.26 -40.64
N THR A 750 1.08 -10.20 -41.07
CA THR A 750 1.47 -10.05 -42.47
C THR A 750 2.39 -11.21 -42.85
N GLN A 751 2.14 -11.83 -44.00
CA GLN A 751 2.96 -12.90 -44.57
C GLN A 751 4.36 -12.42 -44.94
#